data_AF-A0AAF0DW44-F1
#
_entry.id   AF-A0AAF0DW44-F1
#
_cell.length_a   1.000
_cell.length_b   1.000
_cell.length_c   1.000
_cell.angle_alpha   90.00
_cell.angle_beta   90.00
_cell.angle_gamma   90.00
#
_symmetry.space_group_name_H-M   'P 1'
#
loop_
_entity.id
_entity.type
_entity.pdbx_description
1 polymer ?
#
loop_
_entity_poly.entity_id
_entity_poly.type
_entity_poly.pdbx_seq_one_letter_code
_entity_poly.pdbx_strand_id
1 'polypeptide(L)'
;MRVLVTGASGLLGRAVVAAAEARGDEVVGVAHSRAQGALRKLDLCDADAVRALLADVQPDAVIHTAAERRPDAMEAHPDEARRLNVDVPAQLVAACANLERPARLVHLSTDYVFDGAHPPYRPGDAPHPLNAYGQSKLDAEQAIANASQPGQATCVRVPVLYGDTEYDGESAVNVLLGALLQTAPAKMDAHGVRFPTNVADVARFLLAVCAYNQGPLPPILHFSATEAMTKYDMCLAMAAAWETASGAKVATDHLVPERAPDPNAATQRPGNCQLDTQASAALGLPMECVAFATWWREYLTKRGPPPPPKDANDAPADAPAASDDDEARYGVRSPTDTPAAALPPRDADAPRVSFSVRVCNPQRISDRVSSHVVYTVRVASDAPWLGGPAEWSALRRYSEFRWLHAALVHNHPGVVVPPLPEKVKLNNMKPDLVEFRRRALEQALQKMLEHPLLQKDEDLVLFLKSAHLSADIKARDAVKGAVVTPEQKTYLGWSQSLYNVRFHETDEWFNQQLEYLAQLEARLHDIVAAIHTLAQRRQELSEAQTVLYKHLVTLSGGALSRSVSTCFGALAELKKRNSEASTRLASHESHVLQLVFYEYERLIGSVRKAFATRIDVWHAWQRADDDLAKLKARHRRAATGHIDAQMRALSNAELVSTALQNRFEDVSALCKKEMQRFEREKVADLRAALAEYVHTFQHVQQELMDELAHCEGIVQRHVFKSVPQAAAARTDASGATADDSAAGQDVNNEPPEDSTVKDTEAEDLAKNKATSSEDPVVEAPAVKDPVAAEPSVASTDAPPPAPTP
;
A
#
# COMPACT_ATOMS: atom_id res chain seq x y z
N MET A 1 26.36 -18.31 -30.44
CA MET A 1 25.15 -17.66 -31.01
C MET A 1 25.15 -16.19 -30.61
N ARG A 2 24.28 -15.38 -31.20
CA ARG A 2 24.04 -14.00 -30.77
C ARG A 2 22.79 -13.93 -29.89
N VAL A 3 22.93 -13.47 -28.65
CA VAL A 3 21.83 -13.39 -27.67
C VAL A 3 21.60 -11.95 -27.24
N LEU A 4 20.36 -11.49 -27.33
CA LEU A 4 19.92 -10.24 -26.70
C LEU A 4 19.31 -10.56 -25.33
N VAL A 5 19.82 -9.94 -24.27
CA VAL A 5 19.31 -10.11 -22.91
C VAL A 5 18.66 -8.80 -22.46
N THR A 6 17.36 -8.82 -22.20
CA THR A 6 16.66 -7.67 -21.60
C THR A 6 16.57 -7.84 -20.09
N GLY A 7 16.67 -6.73 -19.35
CA GLY A 7 16.79 -6.78 -17.89
C GLY A 7 18.19 -7.22 -17.44
N ALA A 8 19.21 -7.01 -18.30
CA ALA A 8 20.57 -7.50 -18.12
C ALA A 8 21.27 -6.95 -16.87
N SER A 9 20.80 -5.82 -16.33
CA SER A 9 21.30 -5.25 -15.07
C SER A 9 20.67 -5.86 -13.81
N GLY A 10 19.70 -6.78 -13.94
CA GLY A 10 19.03 -7.45 -12.81
C GLY A 10 19.73 -8.75 -12.41
N LEU A 11 19.34 -9.30 -11.26
CA LEU A 11 19.93 -10.52 -10.67
C LEU A 11 20.11 -11.67 -11.68
N LEU A 12 19.02 -12.10 -12.33
CA LEU A 12 19.11 -13.16 -13.34
C LEU A 12 19.79 -12.66 -14.63
N GLY A 13 19.50 -11.43 -15.06
CA GLY A 13 20.07 -10.86 -16.28
C GLY A 13 21.61 -10.85 -16.27
N ARG A 14 22.23 -10.46 -15.16
CA ARG A 14 23.69 -10.48 -14.99
C ARG A 14 24.24 -11.90 -15.06
N ALA A 15 23.57 -12.87 -14.43
CA ALA A 15 23.95 -14.28 -14.50
C ALA A 15 23.86 -14.84 -15.93
N VAL A 16 22.83 -14.45 -16.69
CA VAL A 16 22.67 -14.84 -18.10
C VAL A 16 23.77 -14.23 -18.98
N VAL A 17 24.09 -12.95 -18.79
CA VAL A 17 25.19 -12.29 -19.52
C VAL A 17 26.52 -12.99 -19.21
N ALA A 18 26.84 -13.20 -17.95
CA ALA A 18 28.08 -13.88 -17.53
C ALA A 18 28.17 -15.31 -18.08
N ALA A 19 27.06 -16.07 -18.06
CA ALA A 19 27.02 -17.43 -18.60
C ALA A 19 27.16 -17.45 -20.14
N ALA A 20 26.60 -16.46 -20.84
CA ALA A 20 26.73 -16.34 -22.29
C ALA A 20 28.18 -16.01 -22.70
N GLU A 21 28.81 -15.07 -22.00
CA GLU A 21 30.21 -14.71 -22.18
C GLU A 21 31.14 -15.90 -21.90
N ALA A 22 30.90 -16.64 -20.81
CA ALA A 22 31.67 -17.83 -20.47
C ALA A 22 31.56 -18.95 -21.51
N ARG A 23 30.43 -19.03 -22.25
CA ARG A 23 30.26 -19.97 -23.36
C ARG A 23 30.86 -19.46 -24.68
N GLY A 24 31.29 -18.21 -24.74
CA GLY A 24 31.79 -17.56 -25.96
C GLY A 24 30.69 -17.13 -26.92
N ASP A 25 29.46 -16.90 -26.43
CA ASP A 25 28.39 -16.30 -27.22
C ASP A 25 28.59 -14.78 -27.38
N GLU A 26 28.05 -14.24 -28.47
CA GLU A 26 27.95 -12.78 -28.65
C GLU A 26 26.71 -12.30 -27.90
N VAL A 27 26.91 -11.62 -26.77
CA VAL A 27 25.80 -11.13 -25.93
C VAL A 27 25.63 -9.63 -26.03
N VAL A 28 24.39 -9.18 -26.19
CA VAL A 28 24.00 -7.77 -26.06
C VAL A 28 23.05 -7.66 -24.88
N GLY A 29 23.49 -7.02 -23.81
CA GLY A 29 22.66 -6.76 -22.64
C GLY A 29 22.00 -5.38 -22.74
N VAL A 30 20.71 -5.29 -22.42
CA VAL A 30 19.97 -4.02 -22.33
C VAL A 30 19.34 -3.79 -20.96
N ALA A 31 19.34 -2.54 -20.53
CA ALA A 31 18.71 -2.07 -19.30
C ALA A 31 18.12 -0.66 -19.48
N HIS A 32 17.08 -0.32 -18.70
CA HIS A 32 16.44 1.00 -18.78
C HIS A 32 17.15 2.04 -17.90
N SER A 33 17.17 1.83 -16.58
CA SER A 33 17.72 2.77 -15.59
C SER A 33 19.16 2.47 -15.19
N ARG A 34 19.56 1.18 -15.11
CA ARG A 34 20.90 0.72 -14.70
C ARG A 34 21.77 0.27 -15.88
N ALA A 35 21.79 1.04 -16.96
CA ALA A 35 22.68 0.77 -18.10
C ALA A 35 24.09 1.30 -17.81
N GLN A 36 24.95 0.45 -17.26
CA GLN A 36 26.36 0.74 -16.97
C GLN A 36 27.28 -0.22 -17.75
N GLY A 37 28.54 0.16 -17.95
CA GLY A 37 29.54 -0.67 -18.62
C GLY A 37 29.15 -1.01 -20.07
N ALA A 38 29.13 -2.31 -20.38
CA ALA A 38 28.81 -2.82 -21.72
C ALA A 38 27.30 -2.87 -22.04
N LEU A 39 26.42 -2.53 -21.09
CA LEU A 39 24.98 -2.56 -21.28
C LEU A 39 24.48 -1.38 -22.11
N ARG A 40 23.60 -1.65 -23.08
CA ARG A 40 22.94 -0.60 -23.87
C ARG A 40 21.67 -0.11 -23.16
N LYS A 41 21.46 1.19 -23.16
CA LYS A 41 20.23 1.78 -22.62
C LYS A 41 19.06 1.56 -23.57
N LEU A 42 17.96 0.99 -23.08
CA LEU A 42 16.73 0.78 -23.85
C LEU A 42 15.51 0.87 -22.93
N ASP A 43 14.51 1.66 -23.33
CA ASP A 43 13.17 1.55 -22.77
C ASP A 43 12.39 0.52 -23.60
N LEU A 44 11.96 -0.57 -22.96
CA LEU A 44 11.21 -1.63 -23.63
C LEU A 44 9.79 -1.22 -24.01
N CYS A 45 9.25 -0.16 -23.38
CA CYS A 45 7.94 0.38 -23.72
C CYS A 45 7.97 1.22 -25.02
N ASP A 46 9.15 1.56 -25.54
CA ASP A 46 9.33 2.20 -26.85
C ASP A 46 9.48 1.14 -27.95
N ALA A 47 8.36 0.81 -28.58
CA ALA A 47 8.31 -0.24 -29.60
C ALA A 47 9.16 0.07 -30.84
N ASP A 48 9.35 1.35 -31.19
CA ASP A 48 10.21 1.75 -32.32
C ASP A 48 11.69 1.55 -31.97
N ALA A 49 12.10 1.95 -30.76
CA ALA A 49 13.46 1.72 -30.28
C ALA A 49 13.78 0.21 -30.18
N VAL A 50 12.84 -0.60 -29.70
CA VAL A 50 12.97 -2.07 -29.65
C VAL A 50 13.15 -2.65 -31.06
N ARG A 51 12.31 -2.25 -32.03
CA ARG A 51 12.45 -2.70 -33.43
C ARG A 51 13.78 -2.30 -34.05
N ALA A 52 14.21 -1.05 -33.84
CA ALA A 52 15.47 -0.54 -34.34
C ALA A 52 16.66 -1.33 -33.76
N LEU A 53 16.64 -1.62 -32.45
CA LEU A 53 17.68 -2.41 -31.82
C LEU A 53 17.70 -3.85 -32.33
N LEU A 54 16.54 -4.51 -32.47
CA LEU A 54 16.48 -5.87 -32.99
C LEU A 54 16.97 -5.94 -34.45
N ALA A 55 16.68 -4.91 -35.25
CA ALA A 55 17.17 -4.80 -36.63
C ALA A 55 18.70 -4.58 -36.71
N ASP A 56 19.27 -3.80 -35.79
CA ASP A 56 20.73 -3.59 -35.65
C ASP A 56 21.44 -4.85 -35.16
N VAL A 57 20.94 -5.45 -34.08
CA VAL A 57 21.57 -6.58 -33.41
C VAL A 57 21.38 -7.88 -34.19
N GLN A 58 20.23 -8.11 -34.85
CA GLN A 58 19.90 -9.38 -35.51
C GLN A 58 20.23 -10.62 -34.64
N PRO A 59 19.67 -10.72 -33.42
CA PRO A 59 19.98 -11.81 -32.50
C PRO A 59 19.41 -13.16 -33.00
N ASP A 60 20.07 -14.26 -32.65
CA ASP A 60 19.52 -15.61 -32.83
C ASP A 60 18.43 -15.90 -31.79
N ALA A 61 18.57 -15.34 -30.58
CA ALA A 61 17.59 -15.46 -29.51
C ALA A 61 17.52 -14.20 -28.63
N VAL A 62 16.34 -13.96 -28.05
CA VAL A 62 16.09 -12.92 -27.05
C VAL A 62 15.71 -13.60 -25.73
N ILE A 63 16.46 -13.32 -24.67
CA ILE A 63 16.10 -13.75 -23.30
C ILE A 63 15.49 -12.55 -22.57
N HIS A 64 14.19 -12.65 -22.29
CA HIS A 64 13.44 -11.58 -21.63
C HIS A 64 13.36 -11.81 -20.12
N THR A 65 14.21 -11.10 -19.37
CA THR A 65 14.27 -11.15 -17.89
C THR A 65 13.77 -9.88 -17.21
N ALA A 66 13.48 -8.83 -17.98
CA ALA A 66 12.93 -7.59 -17.44
C ALA A 66 11.47 -7.77 -17.00
N ALA A 67 11.14 -7.32 -15.80
CA ALA A 67 9.79 -7.21 -15.28
C ALA A 67 9.78 -6.23 -14.09
N GLU A 68 8.66 -5.55 -13.86
CA GLU A 68 8.37 -4.97 -12.55
C GLU A 68 7.93 -6.11 -11.62
N ARG A 69 8.65 -6.27 -10.50
CA ARG A 69 8.47 -7.38 -9.56
C ARG A 69 8.03 -6.91 -8.18
N ARG A 70 7.95 -5.60 -7.96
CA ARG A 70 7.60 -4.99 -6.67
C ARG A 70 6.09 -4.79 -6.62
N PRO A 71 5.35 -5.45 -5.70
CA PRO A 71 3.90 -5.27 -5.56
C PRO A 71 3.49 -3.80 -5.47
N ASP A 72 4.18 -3.02 -4.64
CA ASP A 72 3.93 -1.58 -4.42
C ASP A 72 4.00 -0.77 -5.74
N ALA A 73 4.94 -1.09 -6.64
CA ALA A 73 5.06 -0.42 -7.94
C ALA A 73 3.96 -0.84 -8.92
N MET A 74 3.51 -2.11 -8.84
CA MET A 74 2.39 -2.61 -9.65
C MET A 74 1.04 -2.03 -9.20
N GLU A 75 0.87 -1.78 -7.91
CA GLU A 75 -0.34 -1.16 -7.36
C GLU A 75 -0.39 0.36 -7.57
N ALA A 76 0.75 1.04 -7.43
CA ALA A 76 0.84 2.49 -7.68
C ALA A 76 0.65 2.86 -9.16
N HIS A 77 1.13 2.01 -10.07
CA HIS A 77 1.12 2.26 -11.52
C HIS A 77 0.69 1.00 -12.31
N PRO A 78 -0.56 0.54 -12.17
CA PRO A 78 -1.02 -0.73 -12.75
C PRO A 78 -0.92 -0.75 -14.28
N ASP A 79 -1.17 0.38 -14.94
CA ASP A 79 -1.04 0.49 -16.40
C ASP A 79 0.43 0.41 -16.84
N GLU A 80 1.37 0.97 -16.08
CA GLU A 80 2.80 0.88 -16.39
C GLU A 80 3.33 -0.54 -16.18
N ALA A 81 2.93 -1.15 -15.07
CA ALA A 81 3.27 -2.54 -14.76
C ALA A 81 2.69 -3.50 -15.79
N ARG A 82 1.44 -3.30 -16.25
CA ARG A 82 0.84 -4.08 -17.33
C ARG A 82 1.59 -3.89 -18.65
N ARG A 83 1.90 -2.65 -19.03
CA ARG A 83 2.67 -2.36 -20.25
C ARG A 83 4.00 -3.10 -20.26
N LEU A 84 4.76 -3.02 -19.15
CA LEU A 84 6.07 -3.66 -19.04
C LEU A 84 5.98 -5.19 -18.91
N ASN A 85 5.05 -5.72 -18.12
CA ASN A 85 5.02 -7.15 -17.80
C ASN A 85 4.22 -7.98 -18.79
N VAL A 86 3.26 -7.41 -19.51
CA VAL A 86 2.34 -8.15 -20.40
C VAL A 86 2.51 -7.70 -21.86
N ASP A 87 2.41 -6.39 -22.13
CA ASP A 87 2.41 -5.90 -23.51
C ASP A 87 3.80 -6.01 -24.16
N VAL A 88 4.87 -5.69 -23.43
CA VAL A 88 6.26 -5.81 -23.91
C VAL A 88 6.62 -7.23 -24.34
N PRO A 89 6.37 -8.30 -23.56
CA PRO A 89 6.65 -9.65 -24.02
C PRO A 89 5.95 -10.03 -25.34
N ALA A 90 4.68 -9.62 -25.50
CA ALA A 90 3.92 -9.86 -26.74
C ALA A 90 4.51 -9.07 -27.93
N GLN A 91 4.90 -7.82 -27.70
CA GLN A 91 5.57 -7.00 -28.72
C GLN A 91 6.94 -7.56 -29.10
N LEU A 92 7.70 -8.07 -28.12
CA LEU A 92 9.00 -8.67 -28.35
C LEU A 92 8.91 -9.90 -29.25
N VAL A 93 7.97 -10.82 -28.98
CA VAL A 93 7.84 -12.01 -29.85
C VAL A 93 7.42 -11.65 -31.26
N ALA A 94 6.49 -10.70 -31.43
CA ALA A 94 6.08 -10.21 -32.74
C ALA A 94 7.24 -9.53 -33.48
N ALA A 95 8.05 -8.74 -32.79
CA ALA A 95 9.21 -8.09 -33.37
C ALA A 95 10.30 -9.10 -33.76
N CYS A 96 10.54 -10.12 -32.93
CA CYS A 96 11.48 -11.21 -33.23
C CYS A 96 11.08 -11.99 -34.49
N ALA A 97 9.78 -12.24 -34.68
CA ALA A 97 9.26 -12.94 -35.85
C ALA A 97 9.41 -12.14 -37.17
N ASN A 98 9.47 -10.81 -37.09
CA ASN A 98 9.58 -9.91 -38.24
C ASN A 98 11.03 -9.60 -38.67
N LEU A 99 12.03 -10.18 -38.00
CA LEU A 99 13.42 -10.04 -38.41
C LEU A 99 13.70 -10.83 -39.69
N GLU A 100 14.71 -10.39 -40.45
CA GLU A 100 15.20 -11.12 -41.63
C GLU A 100 15.59 -12.56 -41.26
N ARG A 101 16.16 -12.73 -40.07
CA ARG A 101 16.36 -14.02 -39.42
C ARG A 101 15.51 -14.04 -38.13
N PRO A 102 14.37 -14.75 -38.12
CA PRO A 102 13.50 -14.77 -36.95
C PRO A 102 14.24 -15.25 -35.70
N ALA A 103 14.19 -14.44 -34.65
CA ALA A 103 14.81 -14.77 -33.36
C ALA A 103 13.83 -15.57 -32.49
N ARG A 104 14.35 -16.48 -31.65
CA ARG A 104 13.54 -17.16 -30.63
C ARG A 104 13.40 -16.27 -29.39
N LEU A 105 12.19 -16.12 -28.85
CA LEU A 105 11.98 -15.49 -27.54
C LEU A 105 11.97 -16.53 -26.42
N VAL A 106 12.80 -16.35 -25.40
CA VAL A 106 12.70 -17.08 -24.14
C VAL A 106 12.27 -16.10 -23.04
N HIS A 107 11.09 -16.30 -22.48
CA HIS A 107 10.51 -15.42 -21.46
C HIS A 107 10.58 -16.03 -20.07
N LEU A 108 11.03 -15.26 -19.07
CA LEU A 108 11.05 -15.72 -17.69
C LEU A 108 9.68 -15.56 -17.01
N SER A 109 9.10 -16.68 -16.59
CA SER A 109 7.88 -16.76 -15.78
C SER A 109 8.19 -17.29 -14.37
N THR A 110 7.16 -17.64 -13.59
CA THR A 110 7.27 -17.99 -12.17
C THR A 110 6.40 -19.20 -11.82
N ASP A 111 6.78 -19.93 -10.76
CA ASP A 111 5.94 -20.93 -10.11
C ASP A 111 4.68 -20.35 -9.44
N TYR A 112 4.64 -19.05 -9.14
CA TYR A 112 3.49 -18.35 -8.55
C TYR A 112 2.27 -18.20 -9.50
N VAL A 113 2.37 -18.71 -10.72
CA VAL A 113 1.19 -18.95 -11.57
C VAL A 113 0.28 -20.05 -11.01
N PHE A 114 0.74 -20.82 -10.02
CA PHE A 114 -0.01 -21.86 -9.35
C PHE A 114 -0.39 -21.47 -7.91
N ASP A 115 -1.47 -22.08 -7.40
CA ASP A 115 -2.01 -21.86 -6.05
C ASP A 115 -1.34 -22.70 -4.96
N GLY A 116 -0.62 -23.74 -5.36
CA GLY A 116 0.03 -24.69 -4.46
C GLY A 116 -0.89 -25.75 -3.85
N ALA A 117 -2.10 -25.94 -4.38
CA ALA A 117 -3.05 -26.97 -3.94
C ALA A 117 -2.67 -28.40 -4.39
N HIS A 118 -2.07 -28.57 -5.57
CA HIS A 118 -1.83 -29.88 -6.20
C HIS A 118 -0.42 -30.07 -6.79
N PRO A 119 0.67 -29.85 -6.01
CA PRO A 119 2.03 -30.12 -6.49
C PRO A 119 2.31 -31.65 -6.66
N PRO A 120 3.26 -32.05 -7.54
CA PRO A 120 4.05 -31.20 -8.42
C PRO A 120 3.29 -30.81 -9.70
N TYR A 121 3.44 -29.56 -10.13
CA TYR A 121 2.76 -29.00 -11.30
C TYR A 121 3.51 -29.28 -12.60
N ARG A 122 2.83 -29.84 -13.59
CA ARG A 122 3.30 -30.05 -14.95
C ARG A 122 3.12 -28.79 -15.79
N PRO A 123 3.90 -28.60 -16.87
CA PRO A 123 3.74 -27.42 -17.74
C PRO A 123 2.33 -27.22 -18.32
N GLY A 124 1.59 -28.32 -18.52
CA GLY A 124 0.21 -28.30 -19.03
C GLY A 124 -0.88 -28.18 -17.97
N ASP A 125 -0.55 -28.15 -16.68
CA ASP A 125 -1.54 -28.00 -15.62
C ASP A 125 -2.12 -26.58 -15.62
N ALA A 126 -3.40 -26.48 -15.23
CA ALA A 126 -4.11 -25.21 -15.21
C ALA A 126 -3.51 -24.26 -14.15
N PRO A 127 -3.10 -23.05 -14.53
CA PRO A 127 -2.60 -22.04 -13.59
C PRO A 127 -3.76 -21.41 -12.81
N HIS A 128 -3.51 -21.08 -11.54
CA HIS A 128 -4.45 -20.44 -10.63
C HIS A 128 -3.70 -19.52 -9.64
N PRO A 129 -3.17 -18.37 -10.11
CA PRO A 129 -2.33 -17.49 -9.29
C PRO A 129 -3.11 -16.89 -8.11
N LEU A 130 -2.46 -16.79 -6.94
CA LEU A 130 -3.07 -16.20 -5.72
C LEU A 130 -2.75 -14.71 -5.52
N ASN A 131 -1.87 -14.14 -6.34
CA ASN A 131 -1.42 -12.76 -6.22
C ASN A 131 -1.21 -12.09 -7.58
N ALA A 132 -1.15 -10.75 -7.56
CA ALA A 132 -1.01 -9.92 -8.76
C ALA A 132 0.27 -10.21 -9.56
N TYR A 133 1.37 -10.56 -8.88
CA TYR A 133 2.62 -10.92 -9.55
C TYR A 133 2.45 -12.20 -10.39
N GLY A 134 1.91 -13.27 -9.79
CA GLY A 134 1.58 -14.51 -10.48
C GLY A 134 0.59 -14.31 -11.62
N GLN A 135 -0.44 -13.47 -11.41
CA GLN A 135 -1.39 -13.11 -12.45
C GLN A 135 -0.71 -12.41 -13.63
N SER A 136 0.17 -11.42 -13.37
CA SER A 136 0.86 -10.70 -14.45
C SER A 136 1.76 -11.61 -15.29
N LYS A 137 2.37 -12.63 -14.68
CA LYS A 137 3.20 -13.62 -15.39
C LYS A 137 2.35 -14.56 -16.23
N LEU A 138 1.19 -14.98 -15.71
CA LEU A 138 0.23 -15.75 -16.49
C LEU A 138 -0.32 -14.95 -17.69
N ASP A 139 -0.65 -13.66 -17.48
CA ASP A 139 -1.11 -12.78 -18.56
C ASP A 139 -0.04 -12.62 -19.65
N ALA A 140 1.23 -12.53 -19.27
CA ALA A 140 2.37 -12.50 -20.20
C ALA A 140 2.50 -13.80 -21.00
N GLU A 141 2.40 -14.96 -20.34
CA GLU A 141 2.41 -16.28 -21.01
C GLU A 141 1.32 -16.37 -22.08
N GLN A 142 0.11 -15.92 -21.75
CA GLN A 142 -1.03 -15.91 -22.67
C GLN A 142 -0.83 -14.93 -23.82
N ALA A 143 -0.31 -13.73 -23.53
CA ALA A 143 -0.05 -12.72 -24.55
C ALA A 143 1.04 -13.18 -25.55
N ILE A 144 2.10 -13.84 -25.07
CA ILE A 144 3.13 -14.46 -25.92
C ILE A 144 2.52 -15.59 -26.75
N ALA A 145 1.73 -16.48 -26.15
CA ALA A 145 1.11 -17.59 -26.86
C ALA A 145 0.21 -17.11 -28.00
N ASN A 146 -0.55 -16.04 -27.78
CA ASN A 146 -1.42 -15.44 -28.80
C ASN A 146 -0.64 -14.71 -29.91
N ALA A 147 0.56 -14.23 -29.63
CA ALA A 147 1.39 -13.46 -30.56
C ALA A 147 2.48 -14.28 -31.27
N SER A 148 2.55 -15.60 -31.04
CA SER A 148 3.65 -16.44 -31.52
C SER A 148 3.17 -17.68 -32.28
N GLN A 149 3.99 -18.14 -33.22
CA GLN A 149 3.83 -19.46 -33.85
C GLN A 149 4.56 -20.54 -33.03
N PRO A 150 4.16 -21.82 -33.14
CA PRO A 150 4.83 -22.92 -32.45
C PRO A 150 6.35 -22.89 -32.64
N GLY A 151 7.10 -22.89 -31.52
CA GLY A 151 8.57 -22.86 -31.50
C GLY A 151 9.23 -21.48 -31.62
N GLN A 152 8.47 -20.41 -31.86
CA GLN A 152 9.00 -19.02 -31.86
C GLN A 152 9.27 -18.49 -30.45
N ALA A 153 8.47 -18.93 -29.46
CA ALA A 153 8.66 -18.53 -28.08
C ALA A 153 8.47 -19.67 -27.09
N THR A 154 9.21 -19.59 -25.99
CA THR A 154 9.07 -20.50 -24.84
C THR A 154 9.12 -19.71 -23.55
N CYS A 155 8.09 -19.86 -22.72
CA CYS A 155 8.06 -19.34 -21.36
C CYS A 155 8.69 -20.36 -20.41
N VAL A 156 9.60 -19.93 -19.54
CA VAL A 156 10.27 -20.78 -18.56
C VAL A 156 9.82 -20.37 -17.16
N ARG A 157 9.06 -21.24 -16.49
CA ARG A 157 8.64 -21.04 -15.10
C ARG A 157 9.75 -21.51 -14.17
N VAL A 158 10.13 -20.63 -13.24
CA VAL A 158 11.15 -20.90 -12.21
C VAL A 158 10.63 -20.55 -10.81
N PRO A 159 11.15 -21.20 -9.75
CA PRO A 159 10.85 -20.82 -8.38
C PRO A 159 11.57 -19.55 -7.91
N VAL A 160 11.53 -19.29 -6.60
CA VAL A 160 12.31 -18.25 -5.94
C VAL A 160 13.82 -18.38 -6.25
N LEU A 161 14.44 -17.27 -6.62
CA LEU A 161 15.82 -17.23 -7.09
C LEU A 161 16.80 -16.69 -6.04
N TYR A 162 18.02 -17.23 -6.03
CA TYR A 162 19.14 -16.74 -5.23
C TYR A 162 20.43 -16.77 -6.05
N GLY A 163 21.46 -16.05 -5.60
CA GLY A 163 22.74 -16.04 -6.31
C GLY A 163 23.64 -14.87 -5.93
N ASP A 164 24.58 -14.55 -6.81
CA ASP A 164 25.48 -13.41 -6.60
C ASP A 164 24.72 -12.09 -6.76
N THR A 165 24.78 -11.26 -5.73
CA THR A 165 23.95 -10.06 -5.54
C THR A 165 24.83 -8.86 -5.24
N GLU A 166 24.49 -7.70 -5.81
CA GLU A 166 25.15 -6.43 -5.48
C GLU A 166 24.79 -5.98 -4.05
N TYR A 167 23.59 -6.35 -3.59
CA TYR A 167 23.09 -6.18 -2.23
C TYR A 167 22.03 -7.26 -1.95
N ASP A 168 21.91 -7.70 -0.70
CA ASP A 168 21.11 -8.89 -0.34
C ASP A 168 19.61 -8.76 -0.72
N GLY A 169 19.07 -7.54 -0.74
CA GLY A 169 17.68 -7.24 -1.13
C GLY A 169 17.33 -7.53 -2.60
N GLU A 170 18.30 -7.83 -3.46
CA GLU A 170 18.02 -8.25 -4.84
C GLU A 170 17.31 -9.61 -4.93
N SER A 171 17.45 -10.47 -3.92
CA SER A 171 16.81 -11.78 -3.85
C SER A 171 15.97 -11.94 -2.59
N ALA A 172 14.83 -12.62 -2.71
CA ALA A 172 13.99 -13.00 -1.56
C ALA A 172 14.63 -14.05 -0.64
N VAL A 173 15.74 -14.66 -1.08
CA VAL A 173 16.54 -15.63 -0.34
C VAL A 173 17.78 -14.95 0.24
N ASN A 174 18.55 -14.16 -0.54
CA ASN A 174 19.77 -13.53 -0.02
C ASN A 174 19.49 -12.57 1.15
N VAL A 175 18.37 -11.86 1.11
CA VAL A 175 17.90 -10.99 2.19
C VAL A 175 17.77 -11.69 3.55
N LEU A 176 17.55 -13.02 3.57
CA LEU A 176 17.45 -13.79 4.81
C LEU A 176 18.75 -13.75 5.63
N LEU A 177 19.87 -13.37 5.01
CA LEU A 177 21.13 -13.22 5.70
C LEU A 177 21.08 -12.09 6.75
N GLY A 178 20.36 -11.00 6.50
CA GLY A 178 20.18 -9.93 7.48
C GLY A 178 19.49 -10.43 8.74
N ALA A 179 18.38 -11.16 8.57
CA ALA A 179 17.64 -11.78 9.67
C ALA A 179 18.46 -12.83 10.44
N LEU A 180 19.37 -13.53 9.77
CA LEU A 180 20.26 -14.49 10.39
C LEU A 180 21.38 -13.82 11.22
N LEU A 181 21.89 -12.67 10.78
CA LEU A 181 23.04 -12.00 11.40
C LEU A 181 22.68 -11.05 12.55
N GLN A 182 21.42 -10.65 12.68
CA GLN A 182 20.96 -9.87 13.84
C GLN A 182 20.78 -10.72 15.10
N THR A 183 20.73 -10.08 16.27
CA THR A 183 20.52 -10.75 17.57
C THR A 183 19.07 -10.63 18.09
N ALA A 184 18.27 -9.74 17.50
CA ALA A 184 16.88 -9.55 17.87
C ALA A 184 15.98 -10.70 17.35
N PRO A 185 14.91 -11.07 18.08
CA PRO A 185 13.97 -12.08 17.61
C PRO A 185 13.40 -11.75 16.23
N ALA A 186 13.54 -12.67 15.28
CA ALA A 186 13.11 -12.52 13.89
C ALA A 186 12.10 -13.61 13.54
N LYS A 187 10.87 -13.22 13.22
CA LYS A 187 9.84 -14.16 12.77
C LYS A 187 10.19 -14.67 11.37
N MET A 188 10.08 -15.97 11.16
CA MET A 188 10.48 -16.58 9.90
C MET A 188 9.50 -17.66 9.45
N ASP A 189 9.04 -17.54 8.21
CA ASP A 189 8.10 -18.48 7.59
C ASP A 189 8.65 -19.91 7.62
N ALA A 190 7.92 -20.78 8.33
CA ALA A 190 8.20 -22.20 8.50
C ALA A 190 7.04 -23.07 7.97
N HIS A 191 6.23 -22.55 7.04
CA HIS A 191 5.11 -23.29 6.42
C HIS A 191 5.15 -23.28 4.88
N GLY A 192 5.62 -22.19 4.26
CA GLY A 192 5.68 -22.07 2.80
C GLY A 192 6.83 -22.88 2.21
N VAL A 193 6.54 -24.01 1.56
CA VAL A 193 7.56 -24.83 0.89
C VAL A 193 7.96 -24.17 -0.43
N ARG A 194 9.27 -24.00 -0.62
CA ARG A 194 9.90 -23.38 -1.80
C ARG A 194 11.03 -24.27 -2.32
N PHE A 195 11.45 -23.98 -3.54
CA PHE A 195 12.56 -24.68 -4.22
C PHE A 195 13.60 -23.65 -4.65
N PRO A 196 14.39 -23.08 -3.70
CA PRO A 196 15.32 -21.99 -4.01
C PRO A 196 16.28 -22.44 -5.10
N THR A 197 16.30 -21.70 -6.21
CA THR A 197 17.04 -22.08 -7.42
C THR A 197 18.09 -21.03 -7.76
N ASN A 198 19.33 -21.48 -8.02
CA ASN A 198 20.44 -20.56 -8.26
C ASN A 198 20.35 -19.91 -9.64
N VAL A 199 20.60 -18.60 -9.73
CA VAL A 199 20.53 -17.87 -11.01
C VAL A 199 21.57 -18.31 -12.04
N ALA A 200 22.73 -18.84 -11.63
CA ALA A 200 23.71 -19.38 -12.57
C ALA A 200 23.20 -20.67 -13.25
N ASP A 201 22.46 -21.51 -12.51
CA ASP A 201 21.83 -22.71 -13.06
C ASP A 201 20.69 -22.36 -14.01
N VAL A 202 19.84 -21.40 -13.62
CA VAL A 202 18.79 -20.87 -14.50
C VAL A 202 19.40 -20.29 -15.78
N ALA A 203 20.47 -19.50 -15.67
CA ALA A 203 21.15 -18.91 -16.81
C ALA A 203 21.66 -19.96 -17.81
N ARG A 204 22.33 -21.01 -17.32
CA ARG A 204 22.77 -22.14 -18.14
C ARG A 204 21.59 -22.82 -18.85
N PHE A 205 20.49 -23.05 -18.14
CA PHE A 205 19.27 -23.63 -18.71
C PHE A 205 18.68 -22.74 -19.82
N LEU A 206 18.51 -21.44 -19.57
CA LEU A 206 17.95 -20.50 -20.57
C LEU A 206 18.78 -20.44 -21.85
N LEU A 207 20.11 -20.47 -21.72
CA LEU A 207 21.03 -20.49 -22.87
C LEU A 207 20.98 -21.82 -23.65
N ALA A 208 20.68 -22.93 -22.99
CA ALA A 208 20.45 -24.22 -23.64
C ALA A 208 19.10 -24.24 -24.39
N VAL A 209 18.05 -23.65 -23.81
CA VAL A 209 16.75 -23.46 -24.49
C VAL A 209 16.92 -22.60 -25.74
N CYS A 210 17.70 -21.51 -25.67
CA CYS A 210 18.02 -20.69 -26.84
C CYS A 210 18.74 -21.48 -27.93
N ALA A 211 19.70 -22.34 -27.55
CA ALA A 211 20.50 -23.13 -28.49
C ALA A 211 19.79 -24.38 -29.02
N TYR A 212 18.62 -24.74 -28.49
CA TYR A 212 17.93 -25.97 -28.83
C TYR A 212 17.50 -26.01 -30.31
N ASN A 213 17.90 -27.06 -31.02
CA ASN A 213 17.67 -27.22 -32.46
C ASN A 213 17.21 -28.63 -32.86
N GLN A 214 16.86 -29.49 -31.90
CA GLN A 214 16.46 -30.89 -32.16
C GLN A 214 14.95 -31.04 -32.49
N GLY A 215 14.20 -29.95 -32.50
CA GLY A 215 12.76 -29.93 -32.78
C GLY A 215 12.07 -28.65 -32.31
N PRO A 216 10.73 -28.56 -32.42
CA PRO A 216 9.98 -27.46 -31.84
C PRO A 216 10.02 -27.55 -30.32
N LEU A 217 10.33 -26.43 -29.66
CA LEU A 217 10.23 -26.34 -28.21
C LEU A 217 8.75 -26.21 -27.78
N PRO A 218 8.37 -26.81 -26.64
CA PRO A 218 7.10 -26.52 -26.01
C PRO A 218 6.94 -25.03 -25.68
N PRO A 219 5.71 -24.51 -25.65
CA PRO A 219 5.45 -23.10 -25.29
C PRO A 219 5.77 -22.80 -23.82
N ILE A 220 5.73 -23.81 -22.95
CA ILE A 220 6.03 -23.69 -21.52
C ILE A 220 7.01 -24.80 -21.11
N LEU A 221 8.06 -24.41 -20.39
CA LEU A 221 9.02 -25.29 -19.75
C LEU A 221 9.20 -24.92 -18.27
N HIS A 222 9.58 -25.90 -17.46
CA HIS A 222 9.88 -25.70 -16.04
C HIS A 222 11.36 -25.94 -15.76
N PHE A 223 11.95 -25.13 -14.89
CA PHE A 223 13.29 -25.37 -14.35
C PHE A 223 13.31 -25.02 -12.86
N SER A 224 13.76 -25.97 -12.03
CA SER A 224 13.72 -25.87 -10.57
C SER A 224 14.80 -26.75 -9.97
N ALA A 225 15.42 -26.28 -8.88
CA ALA A 225 16.13 -27.15 -7.95
C ALA A 225 15.16 -28.14 -7.29
N THR A 226 15.69 -29.20 -6.67
CA THR A 226 14.91 -30.27 -6.03
C THR A 226 14.81 -30.16 -4.51
N GLU A 227 15.61 -29.29 -3.89
CA GLU A 227 15.64 -29.10 -2.44
C GLU A 227 14.41 -28.31 -1.98
N ALA A 228 13.52 -28.96 -1.22
CA ALA A 228 12.36 -28.32 -0.62
C ALA A 228 12.76 -27.63 0.70
N MET A 229 12.49 -26.34 0.80
CA MET A 229 12.85 -25.53 1.97
C MET A 229 11.79 -24.46 2.27
N THR A 230 11.48 -24.25 3.55
CA THR A 230 10.85 -23.01 4.02
C THR A 230 11.89 -21.90 4.19
N LYS A 231 11.48 -20.65 4.41
CA LYS A 231 12.46 -19.59 4.71
C LYS A 231 13.23 -19.85 6.01
N TYR A 232 12.55 -20.44 6.99
CA TYR A 232 13.18 -20.90 8.22
C TYR A 232 14.25 -21.96 7.93
N ASP A 233 13.93 -22.98 7.12
CA ASP A 233 14.91 -24.01 6.71
C ASP A 233 16.10 -23.41 5.95
N MET A 234 15.85 -22.43 5.08
CA MET A 234 16.91 -21.70 4.38
C MET A 234 17.84 -20.99 5.36
N CYS A 235 17.31 -20.31 6.39
CA CYS A 235 18.13 -19.64 7.40
C CYS A 235 18.99 -20.64 8.18
N LEU A 236 18.42 -21.80 8.57
CA LEU A 236 19.17 -22.86 9.24
C LEU A 236 20.26 -23.45 8.33
N ALA A 237 19.96 -23.67 7.05
CA ALA A 237 20.94 -24.16 6.08
C ALA A 237 22.06 -23.13 5.83
N MET A 238 21.73 -21.84 5.77
CA MET A 238 22.72 -20.76 5.71
C MET A 238 23.60 -20.71 6.95
N ALA A 239 23.02 -20.85 8.15
CA ALA A 239 23.76 -20.90 9.42
C ALA A 239 24.75 -22.07 9.46
N ALA A 240 24.32 -23.26 9.03
CA ALA A 240 25.17 -24.43 8.94
C ALA A 240 26.27 -24.27 7.87
N ALA A 241 25.94 -23.67 6.72
CA ALA A 241 26.91 -23.34 5.68
C ALA A 241 27.95 -22.33 6.20
N TRP A 242 27.53 -21.37 7.00
CA TRP A 242 28.39 -20.39 7.65
C TRP A 242 29.35 -21.04 8.64
N GLU A 243 28.84 -21.87 9.55
CA GLU A 243 29.67 -22.59 10.52
C GLU A 243 30.71 -23.46 9.82
N THR A 244 30.34 -24.10 8.71
CA THR A 244 31.28 -24.87 7.89
C THR A 244 32.31 -23.98 7.19
N ALA A 245 31.93 -22.80 6.72
CA ALA A 245 32.81 -21.88 5.99
C ALA A 245 33.80 -21.14 6.90
N SER A 246 33.36 -20.69 8.07
CA SER A 246 34.14 -19.82 8.96
C SER A 246 34.62 -20.49 10.24
N GLY A 247 34.12 -21.69 10.57
CA GLY A 247 34.35 -22.35 11.86
C GLY A 247 33.67 -21.68 13.05
N ALA A 248 32.86 -20.64 12.81
CA ALA A 248 32.15 -19.91 13.85
C ALA A 248 30.67 -20.24 13.82
N LYS A 249 30.12 -20.66 14.96
CA LYS A 249 28.70 -20.97 15.09
C LYS A 249 27.88 -19.68 15.03
N VAL A 250 26.87 -19.66 14.16
CA VAL A 250 25.87 -18.58 14.10
C VAL A 250 24.69 -18.96 14.97
N ALA A 251 24.28 -18.07 15.88
CA ALA A 251 23.10 -18.30 16.71
C ALA A 251 21.85 -18.35 15.83
N THR A 252 20.91 -19.24 16.16
CA THR A 252 19.63 -19.36 15.47
C THR A 252 18.44 -19.31 16.44
N ASP A 253 18.71 -19.16 17.74
CA ASP A 253 17.70 -19.15 18.81
C ASP A 253 16.76 -17.93 18.71
N HIS A 254 17.19 -16.86 18.02
CA HIS A 254 16.38 -15.69 17.75
C HIS A 254 15.43 -15.87 16.57
N LEU A 255 15.58 -16.92 15.75
CA LEU A 255 14.66 -17.21 14.65
C LEU A 255 13.40 -17.88 15.18
N VAL A 256 12.27 -17.18 15.10
CA VAL A 256 10.97 -17.65 15.59
C VAL A 256 10.17 -18.25 14.43
N PRO A 257 9.95 -19.58 14.38
CA PRO A 257 9.30 -20.24 13.24
C PRO A 257 7.78 -19.98 13.21
N GLU A 258 7.29 -19.46 12.09
CA GLU A 258 5.87 -19.25 11.81
C GLU A 258 5.27 -20.42 11.02
N ARG A 259 4.57 -21.31 11.73
CA ARG A 259 4.09 -22.60 11.20
C ARG A 259 2.72 -22.55 10.52
N ALA A 260 2.06 -21.39 10.52
CA ALA A 260 0.79 -21.20 9.85
C ALA A 260 0.85 -19.95 8.97
N PRO A 261 0.20 -19.97 7.80
CA PRO A 261 0.04 -18.76 7.00
C PRO A 261 -0.77 -17.74 7.78
N ASP A 262 -0.32 -16.48 7.77
CA ASP A 262 -1.10 -15.37 8.31
C ASP A 262 -2.32 -15.15 7.41
N PRO A 263 -3.56 -15.38 7.90
CA PRO A 263 -4.77 -15.17 7.10
C PRO A 263 -4.97 -13.70 6.70
N ASN A 264 -4.28 -12.77 7.35
CA ASN A 264 -4.33 -11.33 7.07
C ASN A 264 -3.11 -10.82 6.28
N ALA A 265 -2.27 -11.72 5.75
CA ALA A 265 -1.12 -11.31 4.96
C ALA A 265 -1.55 -10.47 3.75
N ALA A 266 -0.91 -9.30 3.58
CA ALA A 266 -1.18 -8.36 2.47
C ALA A 266 -1.06 -9.00 1.08
N THR A 267 -0.32 -10.11 0.94
CA THR A 267 -0.26 -10.89 -0.28
C THR A 267 -0.36 -12.36 0.06
N GLN A 268 -1.39 -13.04 -0.47
CA GLN A 268 -1.48 -14.49 -0.36
C GLN A 268 -0.37 -15.14 -1.19
N ARG A 269 0.31 -16.10 -0.56
CA ARG A 269 1.38 -16.87 -1.19
C ARG A 269 0.99 -18.33 -1.22
N PRO A 270 1.27 -19.04 -2.31
CA PRO A 270 0.95 -20.46 -2.40
C PRO A 270 1.76 -21.26 -1.38
N GLY A 271 1.15 -22.33 -0.86
CA GLY A 271 1.77 -23.19 0.15
C GLY A 271 2.98 -23.96 -0.41
N ASN A 272 2.80 -24.63 -1.55
CA ASN A 272 3.84 -25.40 -2.21
C ASN A 272 3.65 -25.40 -3.75
N CYS A 273 4.51 -24.71 -4.49
CA CYS A 273 4.48 -24.66 -5.96
C CYS A 273 5.57 -25.54 -6.60
N GLN A 274 5.80 -26.75 -6.10
CA GLN A 274 6.78 -27.66 -6.71
C GLN A 274 6.50 -27.83 -8.21
N LEU A 275 7.49 -27.52 -9.04
CA LEU A 275 7.41 -27.69 -10.49
C LEU A 275 7.90 -29.08 -10.89
N ASP A 276 7.15 -29.76 -11.76
CA ASP A 276 7.61 -30.95 -12.47
C ASP A 276 8.51 -30.53 -13.65
N THR A 277 9.75 -31.03 -13.65
CA THR A 277 10.78 -30.71 -14.65
C THR A 277 11.04 -31.83 -15.65
N GLN A 278 10.25 -32.92 -15.63
CA GLN A 278 10.46 -34.09 -16.51
C GLN A 278 10.36 -33.73 -17.99
N ALA A 279 9.45 -32.83 -18.36
CA ALA A 279 9.30 -32.35 -19.74
C ALA A 279 10.58 -31.66 -20.25
N SER A 280 11.23 -30.84 -19.40
CA SER A 280 12.50 -30.19 -19.74
C SER A 280 13.64 -31.21 -19.81
N ALA A 281 13.69 -32.16 -18.88
CA ALA A 281 14.70 -33.23 -18.87
C ALA A 281 14.60 -34.14 -20.11
N ALA A 282 13.38 -34.46 -20.56
CA ALA A 282 13.14 -35.28 -21.75
C ALA A 282 13.65 -34.64 -23.05
N LEU A 283 13.84 -33.32 -23.08
CA LEU A 283 14.46 -32.59 -24.19
C LEU A 283 16.00 -32.65 -24.17
N GLY A 284 16.61 -33.30 -23.17
CA GLY A 284 18.07 -33.32 -22.98
C GLY A 284 18.65 -31.97 -22.58
N LEU A 285 17.83 -31.07 -22.02
CA LEU A 285 18.28 -29.80 -21.45
C LEU A 285 19.07 -30.05 -20.16
N PRO A 286 20.02 -29.18 -19.80
CA PRO A 286 20.92 -29.44 -18.68
C PRO A 286 20.21 -29.12 -17.36
N MET A 287 19.87 -30.18 -16.60
CA MET A 287 19.01 -30.11 -15.42
C MET A 287 19.78 -30.07 -14.09
N GLU A 288 21.12 -30.05 -14.12
CA GLU A 288 21.89 -30.01 -12.87
C GLU A 288 21.60 -28.72 -12.09
N CYS A 289 21.65 -28.79 -10.76
CA CYS A 289 21.59 -27.61 -9.88
C CYS A 289 22.67 -27.74 -8.81
N VAL A 290 23.29 -26.62 -8.45
CA VAL A 290 24.17 -26.58 -7.28
C VAL A 290 23.34 -26.76 -6.01
N ALA A 291 23.82 -27.58 -5.09
CA ALA A 291 23.17 -27.74 -3.78
C ALA A 291 23.22 -26.42 -2.99
N PHE A 292 22.10 -26.06 -2.37
CA PHE A 292 21.89 -24.78 -1.68
C PHE A 292 23.01 -24.48 -0.66
N ALA A 293 23.27 -25.42 0.25
CA ALA A 293 24.29 -25.26 1.28
C ALA A 293 25.71 -25.18 0.70
N THR A 294 25.98 -25.86 -0.42
CA THR A 294 27.29 -25.81 -1.09
C THR A 294 27.53 -24.44 -1.70
N TRP A 295 26.56 -23.91 -2.44
CA TRP A 295 26.69 -22.57 -3.01
C TRP A 295 26.84 -21.50 -1.94
N TRP A 296 26.01 -21.54 -0.88
CA TRP A 296 26.09 -20.59 0.23
C TRP A 296 27.43 -20.67 0.96
N ARG A 297 27.99 -21.86 1.18
CA ARG A 297 29.32 -22.02 1.78
C ARG A 297 30.38 -21.28 0.96
N GLU A 298 30.39 -21.46 -0.36
CA GLU A 298 31.36 -20.79 -1.25
C GLU A 298 31.16 -19.27 -1.28
N TYR A 299 29.91 -18.83 -1.36
CA TYR A 299 29.55 -17.41 -1.36
C TYR A 299 29.99 -16.72 -0.06
N LEU A 300 29.69 -17.32 1.09
CA LEU A 300 30.05 -16.79 2.41
C LEU A 300 31.56 -16.80 2.66
N THR A 301 32.28 -17.81 2.14
CA THR A 301 33.75 -17.85 2.19
C THR A 301 34.37 -16.65 1.47
N LYS A 302 33.79 -16.24 0.32
CA LYS A 302 34.26 -15.07 -0.45
C LYS A 302 33.89 -13.74 0.23
N ARG A 303 32.74 -13.69 0.90
CA ARG A 303 32.22 -12.48 1.57
C ARG A 303 32.96 -12.12 2.87
N GLY A 304 33.51 -13.12 3.58
CA GLY A 304 34.21 -12.93 4.86
C GLY A 304 33.27 -12.78 6.08
N PRO A 305 33.81 -12.83 7.32
CA PRO A 305 32.99 -12.66 8.53
C PRO A 305 32.40 -11.24 8.63
N PRO A 306 31.21 -11.06 9.26
CA PRO A 306 30.69 -9.72 9.51
C PRO A 306 31.69 -8.92 10.37
N PRO A 307 31.83 -7.61 10.16
CA PRO A 307 32.61 -6.79 11.08
C PRO A 307 32.02 -6.92 12.50
N PRO A 308 32.85 -6.90 13.56
CA PRO A 308 32.34 -6.84 14.93
C PRO A 308 31.42 -5.61 15.08
N PRO A 309 30.41 -5.65 15.96
CA PRO A 309 29.53 -4.51 16.18
C PRO A 309 30.40 -3.30 16.56
N LYS A 310 30.42 -2.28 15.70
CA LYS A 310 31.17 -1.06 15.96
C LYS A 310 30.43 -0.26 17.03
N ASP A 311 31.13 0.10 18.11
CA ASP A 311 30.69 1.15 19.00
C ASP A 311 30.38 2.41 18.17
N ALA A 312 29.28 3.08 18.50
CA ALA A 312 28.55 4.04 17.67
C ALA A 312 29.28 5.36 17.32
N ASN A 313 30.61 5.44 17.45
CA ASN A 313 31.34 6.70 17.29
C ASN A 313 32.58 6.70 16.39
N ASP A 314 32.98 5.58 15.76
CA ASP A 314 34.12 5.60 14.83
C ASP A 314 33.93 4.64 13.62
N ALA A 315 33.47 5.19 12.49
CA ALA A 315 33.56 4.55 11.18
C ALA A 315 33.78 5.58 10.05
N PRO A 316 34.61 5.27 9.03
CA PRO A 316 35.05 6.22 8.01
C PRO A 316 33.98 6.55 6.95
N ALA A 317 34.10 7.73 6.35
CA ALA A 317 33.08 8.44 5.59
C ALA A 317 32.71 7.91 4.18
N ASP A 318 33.20 6.74 3.74
CA ASP A 318 32.95 6.23 2.37
C ASP A 318 32.82 4.70 2.34
N ALA A 319 31.68 4.18 2.83
CA ALA A 319 31.15 2.85 2.50
C ALA A 319 29.62 2.88 2.72
N PRO A 320 28.80 2.29 1.82
CA PRO A 320 27.35 2.32 1.97
C PRO A 320 26.98 1.50 3.22
N ALA A 321 26.34 2.16 4.17
CA ALA A 321 25.84 1.52 5.37
C ALA A 321 24.81 0.45 4.98
N ALA A 322 25.03 -0.78 5.44
CA ALA A 322 24.01 -1.81 5.42
C ALA A 322 22.83 -1.30 6.27
N SER A 323 21.72 -0.97 5.62
CA SER A 323 20.51 -0.52 6.28
C SER A 323 19.75 -1.69 6.88
N ASP A 324 19.40 -1.53 8.15
CA ASP A 324 18.52 -2.36 8.98
C ASP A 324 17.06 -2.40 8.45
N ASP A 325 16.84 -2.85 7.21
CA ASP A 325 15.54 -2.73 6.53
C ASP A 325 14.56 -3.92 6.69
N ASP A 326 14.87 -4.95 7.47
CA ASP A 326 14.09 -6.20 7.42
C ASP A 326 12.91 -6.33 8.40
N GLU A 327 12.70 -5.39 9.33
CA GLU A 327 11.45 -5.36 10.11
C GLU A 327 10.27 -4.70 9.35
N ALA A 328 10.53 -3.97 8.26
CA ALA A 328 9.49 -3.34 7.44
C ALA A 328 8.71 -4.34 6.56
N ARG A 329 9.15 -5.61 6.49
CA ARG A 329 8.53 -6.60 5.59
C ARG A 329 7.29 -7.26 6.18
N TYR A 330 7.17 -7.35 7.52
CA TYR A 330 6.00 -7.85 8.26
C TYR A 330 6.00 -7.33 9.72
N GLY A 331 5.78 -6.04 9.91
CA GLY A 331 5.62 -5.46 11.24
C GLY A 331 5.79 -3.95 11.22
N VAL A 332 4.77 -3.22 11.68
CA VAL A 332 4.85 -1.76 11.78
C VAL A 332 5.82 -1.40 12.90
N ARG A 333 7.02 -0.92 12.56
CA ARG A 333 7.74 0.04 13.41
C ARG A 333 7.62 1.43 12.80
N SER A 334 7.21 2.40 13.63
CA SER A 334 7.36 3.82 13.31
C SER A 334 8.85 4.19 13.39
N PRO A 335 9.34 5.14 12.59
CA PRO A 335 10.72 5.59 12.63
C PRO A 335 10.98 6.48 13.87
N THR A 336 10.92 5.91 15.06
CA THR A 336 11.44 6.50 16.31
C THR A 336 11.78 5.39 17.29
N ASP A 337 12.92 4.70 17.09
CA ASP A 337 13.65 4.05 18.19
C ASP A 337 14.88 4.92 18.53
N THR A 338 14.60 6.15 18.95
CA THR A 338 15.43 6.76 20.00
C THR A 338 14.77 6.30 21.31
N PRO A 339 15.52 5.80 22.31
CA PRO A 339 14.92 5.46 23.61
C PRO A 339 14.06 6.63 24.05
N ALA A 340 12.87 6.32 24.57
CA ALA A 340 11.96 7.30 25.16
C ALA A 340 12.66 8.03 26.31
N ALA A 341 13.49 9.02 25.97
CA ALA A 341 13.63 10.21 26.76
C ALA A 341 12.19 10.69 26.95
N ALA A 342 11.77 10.78 28.21
CA ALA A 342 10.47 11.32 28.58
C ALA A 342 10.13 12.44 27.60
N LEU A 343 9.02 12.29 26.87
CA LEU A 343 8.52 13.29 25.94
C LEU A 343 8.74 14.64 26.62
N PRO A 344 9.52 15.56 26.03
CA PRO A 344 9.59 16.89 26.61
C PRO A 344 8.14 17.34 26.75
N PRO A 345 7.75 17.91 27.91
CA PRO A 345 6.41 18.45 28.05
C PRO A 345 6.15 19.32 26.82
N ARG A 346 4.91 19.28 26.31
CA ARG A 346 4.41 20.29 25.35
C ARG A 346 5.13 21.59 25.67
N ASP A 347 5.79 22.25 24.71
CA ASP A 347 6.30 23.61 24.92
C ASP A 347 5.15 24.43 25.53
N ALA A 348 5.19 24.57 26.85
CA ALA A 348 4.06 24.96 27.68
C ALA A 348 4.06 26.47 27.94
N ASP A 349 5.05 27.19 27.43
CA ASP A 349 5.33 28.57 27.83
C ASP A 349 5.31 29.60 26.69
N ALA A 350 4.83 29.24 25.49
CA ALA A 350 4.50 30.24 24.47
C ALA A 350 2.99 30.51 24.49
N PRO A 351 2.52 31.76 24.64
CA PRO A 351 1.10 32.08 24.55
C PRO A 351 0.59 31.69 23.17
N ARG A 352 -0.17 30.59 23.10
CA ARG A 352 -0.75 30.10 21.85
C ARG A 352 -1.99 30.93 21.55
N VAL A 353 -1.97 31.55 20.38
CA VAL A 353 -3.14 32.19 19.80
C VAL A 353 -4.18 31.11 19.51
N SER A 354 -5.41 31.35 19.95
CA SER A 354 -6.55 30.48 19.74
C SER A 354 -7.33 30.91 18.50
N PHE A 355 -7.79 29.93 17.74
CA PHE A 355 -8.67 30.13 16.59
C PHE A 355 -9.90 29.24 16.75
N SER A 356 -11.07 29.77 16.43
CA SER A 356 -12.32 29.01 16.32
C SER A 356 -12.97 29.33 14.98
N VAL A 357 -12.94 28.35 14.08
CA VAL A 357 -13.54 28.45 12.75
C VAL A 357 -14.91 27.76 12.73
N ARG A 358 -15.90 28.43 12.12
CA ARG A 358 -17.18 27.82 11.76
C ARG A 358 -17.53 28.13 10.32
N VAL A 359 -17.86 27.10 9.54
CA VAL A 359 -18.35 27.22 8.16
C VAL A 359 -19.82 26.84 8.17
N CYS A 360 -20.71 27.82 7.98
CA CYS A 360 -22.15 27.67 8.16
C CYS A 360 -22.94 28.02 6.90
N ASN A 361 -24.25 27.74 6.94
CA ASN A 361 -25.26 28.28 6.02
C ASN A 361 -24.92 28.07 4.53
N PRO A 362 -24.84 26.82 4.03
CA PRO A 362 -24.66 26.58 2.60
C PRO A 362 -25.87 27.12 1.83
N GLN A 363 -25.69 28.26 1.15
CA GLN A 363 -26.73 28.89 0.34
C GLN A 363 -26.41 28.72 -1.14
N ARG A 364 -27.38 28.21 -1.92
CA ARG A 364 -27.25 28.14 -3.38
C ARG A 364 -27.60 29.50 -3.97
N ILE A 365 -26.61 30.16 -4.56
CA ILE A 365 -26.80 31.39 -5.31
C ILE A 365 -26.79 31.01 -6.79
N SER A 366 -27.91 31.30 -7.47
CA SER A 366 -28.05 31.13 -8.91
C SER A 366 -28.10 32.50 -9.56
N ASP A 367 -27.18 32.75 -10.49
CA ASP A 367 -27.22 33.90 -11.39
C ASP A 367 -27.58 33.41 -12.81
N ARG A 368 -27.88 34.33 -13.74
CA ARG A 368 -28.27 34.04 -15.14
C ARG A 368 -27.28 33.15 -15.91
N VAL A 369 -26.03 33.05 -15.44
CA VAL A 369 -24.92 32.36 -16.12
C VAL A 369 -24.38 31.16 -15.33
N SER A 370 -24.51 31.12 -13.99
CA SER A 370 -24.01 30.01 -13.18
C SER A 370 -24.69 29.88 -11.82
N SER A 371 -24.76 28.66 -11.28
CA SER A 371 -25.19 28.41 -9.90
C SER A 371 -24.01 27.90 -9.06
N HIS A 372 -23.79 28.48 -7.88
CA HIS A 372 -22.76 28.06 -6.95
C HIS A 372 -23.25 28.10 -5.49
N VAL A 373 -22.58 27.36 -4.62
CA VAL A 373 -22.86 27.38 -3.17
C VAL A 373 -21.91 28.36 -2.49
N VAL A 374 -22.47 29.21 -1.65
CA VAL A 374 -21.76 30.15 -0.78
C VAL A 374 -21.91 29.71 0.66
N TYR A 375 -20.83 29.79 1.40
CA TYR A 375 -20.73 29.47 2.82
C TYR A 375 -20.50 30.75 3.61
N THR A 376 -21.09 30.84 4.80
CA THR A 376 -20.74 31.84 5.79
C THR A 376 -19.55 31.32 6.60
N VAL A 377 -18.37 31.91 6.42
CA VAL A 377 -17.19 31.60 7.21
C VAL A 377 -17.15 32.55 8.39
N ARG A 378 -17.07 32.01 9.60
CA ARG A 378 -16.88 32.77 10.85
C ARG A 378 -15.58 32.33 11.50
N VAL A 379 -14.77 33.29 11.91
CA VAL A 379 -13.51 33.02 12.61
C VAL A 379 -13.46 33.90 13.84
N ALA A 380 -13.30 33.30 15.01
CA ALA A 380 -12.99 34.01 16.24
C ALA A 380 -11.53 33.74 16.62
N SER A 381 -10.81 34.76 17.07
CA SER A 381 -9.42 34.62 17.49
C SER A 381 -8.97 35.73 18.43
N ASP A 382 -8.00 35.41 19.28
CA ASP A 382 -7.25 36.34 20.13
C ASP A 382 -5.94 36.85 19.46
N ALA A 383 -5.74 36.57 18.16
CA ALA A 383 -4.53 36.93 17.43
C ALA A 383 -4.34 38.46 17.31
N PRO A 384 -3.27 39.05 17.88
CA PRO A 384 -3.09 40.50 17.87
C PRO A 384 -2.80 41.06 16.46
N TRP A 385 -2.16 40.29 15.59
CA TRP A 385 -1.84 40.71 14.22
C TRP A 385 -3.05 40.67 13.26
N LEU A 386 -4.11 39.92 13.61
CA LEU A 386 -5.33 39.97 12.81
C LEU A 386 -6.01 41.32 12.99
N GLY A 387 -6.09 41.89 14.20
CA GLY A 387 -6.63 43.24 14.42
C GLY A 387 -8.11 43.43 14.02
N GLY A 388 -8.87 44.20 14.79
CA GLY A 388 -10.30 44.43 14.56
C GLY A 388 -11.21 43.65 15.53
N PRO A 389 -12.44 43.28 15.15
CA PRO A 389 -13.40 42.64 16.05
C PRO A 389 -12.96 41.23 16.45
N ALA A 390 -13.38 40.75 17.62
CA ALA A 390 -13.05 39.42 18.15
C ALA A 390 -13.57 38.26 17.27
N GLU A 391 -14.52 38.54 16.37
CA GLU A 391 -15.07 37.58 15.40
C GLU A 391 -15.19 38.27 14.03
N TRP A 392 -14.70 37.61 12.98
CA TRP A 392 -14.88 38.00 11.58
C TRP A 392 -15.90 37.09 10.93
N SER A 393 -16.71 37.64 10.02
CA SER A 393 -17.60 36.86 9.18
C SER A 393 -17.49 37.30 7.73
N ALA A 394 -17.34 36.33 6.83
CA ALA A 394 -17.25 36.58 5.40
C ALA A 394 -17.98 35.49 4.60
N LEU A 395 -18.55 35.89 3.45
CA LEU A 395 -19.17 34.96 2.51
C LEU A 395 -18.11 34.43 1.56
N ARG A 396 -17.98 33.10 1.47
CA ARG A 396 -16.98 32.44 0.62
C ARG A 396 -17.58 31.32 -0.20
N ARG A 397 -17.17 31.21 -1.47
CA ARG A 397 -17.54 30.09 -2.34
C ARG A 397 -16.38 29.11 -2.48
N TYR A 398 -16.68 27.86 -2.82
CA TYR A 398 -15.66 26.79 -2.91
C TYR A 398 -14.46 27.11 -3.82
N SER A 399 -14.67 27.84 -4.93
CA SER A 399 -13.55 28.23 -5.80
C SER A 399 -12.61 29.27 -5.18
N GLU A 400 -13.07 30.07 -4.21
CA GLU A 400 -12.22 31.01 -3.46
C GLU A 400 -11.36 30.26 -2.45
N PHE A 401 -11.87 29.21 -1.80
CA PHE A 401 -11.06 28.31 -0.99
C PHE A 401 -9.94 27.68 -1.84
N ARG A 402 -10.26 27.24 -3.07
CA ARG A 402 -9.26 26.66 -3.98
C ARG A 402 -8.18 27.66 -4.38
N TRP A 403 -8.55 28.92 -4.62
CA TRP A 403 -7.59 29.99 -4.85
C TRP A 403 -6.67 30.15 -3.63
N LEU A 404 -7.25 30.26 -2.42
CA LEU A 404 -6.47 30.38 -1.19
C LEU A 404 -5.49 29.20 -1.03
N HIS A 405 -5.95 27.96 -1.17
CA HIS A 405 -5.08 26.79 -1.08
C HIS A 405 -3.94 26.84 -2.11
N ALA A 406 -4.23 27.24 -3.35
CA ALA A 406 -3.18 27.37 -4.37
C ALA A 406 -2.18 28.49 -4.03
N ALA A 407 -2.67 29.61 -3.47
CA ALA A 407 -1.84 30.71 -3.03
C ALA A 407 -0.90 30.29 -1.88
N LEU A 408 -1.44 29.57 -0.88
CA LEU A 408 -0.64 29.08 0.25
C LEU A 408 0.44 28.08 -0.19
N VAL A 409 0.11 27.13 -1.07
CA VAL A 409 1.10 26.19 -1.62
C VAL A 409 2.20 26.91 -2.40
N HIS A 410 1.85 27.97 -3.13
CA HIS A 410 2.79 28.76 -3.90
C HIS A 410 3.69 29.64 -3.00
N ASN A 411 3.10 30.32 -2.01
CA ASN A 411 3.80 31.25 -1.13
C ASN A 411 4.74 30.53 -0.13
N HIS A 412 4.42 29.27 0.21
CA HIS A 412 5.14 28.50 1.23
C HIS A 412 5.67 27.15 0.69
N PRO A 413 6.72 27.15 -0.15
CA PRO A 413 7.36 25.91 -0.60
C PRO A 413 7.81 25.04 0.57
N GLY A 414 7.50 23.75 0.51
CA GLY A 414 7.82 22.75 1.53
C GLY A 414 6.84 22.68 2.70
N VAL A 415 5.80 23.52 2.73
CA VAL A 415 4.75 23.49 3.77
C VAL A 415 3.59 22.56 3.40
N VAL A 416 3.11 21.77 4.36
CA VAL A 416 1.96 20.89 4.18
C VAL A 416 0.68 21.69 4.37
N VAL A 417 0.11 22.16 3.27
CA VAL A 417 -1.15 22.92 3.27
C VAL A 417 -2.35 21.95 3.35
N PRO A 418 -3.27 22.09 4.32
CA PRO A 418 -4.41 21.18 4.47
C PRO A 418 -5.28 21.05 3.20
N PRO A 419 -5.69 19.83 2.81
CA PRO A 419 -6.40 19.59 1.56
C PRO A 419 -7.87 20.04 1.63
N LEU A 420 -8.38 20.64 0.56
CA LEU A 420 -9.80 20.98 0.42
C LEU A 420 -10.61 19.81 -0.12
N PRO A 421 -11.88 19.58 0.28
CA PRO A 421 -12.70 18.46 -0.20
C PRO A 421 -12.85 18.42 -1.72
N GLU A 422 -13.16 17.27 -2.31
CA GLU A 422 -13.26 17.11 -3.77
C GLU A 422 -14.41 17.89 -4.44
N LYS A 423 -14.17 18.27 -5.71
CA LYS A 423 -15.14 18.97 -6.56
C LYS A 423 -16.12 17.97 -7.18
N VAL A 424 -17.06 17.49 -6.39
CA VAL A 424 -18.20 16.71 -6.90
C VAL A 424 -19.13 17.63 -7.71
N LYS A 425 -19.53 17.19 -8.92
CA LYS A 425 -20.45 17.92 -9.81
C LYS A 425 -21.79 18.18 -9.10
N LEU A 426 -22.25 19.43 -9.14
CA LEU A 426 -23.41 19.94 -8.40
C LEU A 426 -24.77 19.26 -8.68
N ASN A 427 -24.86 18.33 -9.63
CA ASN A 427 -26.14 17.71 -10.02
C ASN A 427 -26.64 16.62 -9.06
N ASN A 428 -25.80 16.11 -8.13
CA ASN A 428 -26.19 15.10 -7.13
C ASN A 428 -26.14 15.67 -5.70
N MET A 429 -26.95 16.70 -5.42
CA MET A 429 -27.08 17.37 -4.11
C MET A 429 -27.82 16.50 -3.08
N LYS A 430 -27.18 15.41 -2.63
CA LYS A 430 -27.60 14.77 -1.38
C LYS A 430 -27.22 15.69 -0.20
N PRO A 431 -28.12 15.97 0.77
CA PRO A 431 -27.82 16.81 1.93
C PRO A 431 -26.53 16.40 2.66
N ASP A 432 -26.28 15.09 2.74
CA ASP A 432 -25.11 14.50 3.39
C ASP A 432 -23.79 14.94 2.73
N LEU A 433 -23.76 15.08 1.39
CA LEU A 433 -22.56 15.52 0.67
C LEU A 433 -22.24 16.99 0.90
N VAL A 434 -23.27 17.84 1.04
CA VAL A 434 -23.10 19.26 1.33
C VAL A 434 -22.58 19.46 2.75
N GLU A 435 -23.11 18.71 3.71
CA GLU A 435 -22.68 18.75 5.11
C GLU A 435 -21.26 18.20 5.28
N PHE A 436 -20.93 17.09 4.60
CA PHE A 436 -19.57 16.56 4.54
C PHE A 436 -18.57 17.60 4.01
N ARG A 437 -18.89 18.24 2.87
CA ARG A 437 -18.05 19.29 2.29
C ARG A 437 -17.88 20.48 3.23
N ARG A 438 -18.94 20.90 3.91
CA ARG A 438 -18.92 21.99 4.89
C ARG A 438 -17.94 21.69 6.03
N ARG A 439 -18.02 20.50 6.63
CA ARG A 439 -17.12 20.05 7.71
C ARG A 439 -15.66 19.99 7.25
N ALA A 440 -15.41 19.42 6.09
CA ALA A 440 -14.06 19.35 5.55
C ALA A 440 -13.45 20.74 5.26
N LEU A 441 -14.25 21.72 4.82
CA LEU A 441 -13.79 23.11 4.64
C LEU A 441 -13.49 23.79 5.97
N GLU A 442 -14.30 23.54 7.01
CA GLU A 442 -14.10 24.06 8.36
C GLU A 442 -12.79 23.55 8.96
N GLN A 443 -12.57 22.23 8.91
CA GLN A 443 -11.33 21.60 9.39
C GLN A 443 -10.10 22.08 8.63
N ALA A 444 -10.17 22.15 7.30
CA ALA A 444 -9.05 22.63 6.48
C ALA A 444 -8.65 24.07 6.84
N LEU A 445 -9.63 24.97 6.99
CA LEU A 445 -9.37 26.36 7.37
C LEU A 445 -8.87 26.50 8.82
N GLN A 446 -9.40 25.71 9.75
CA GLN A 446 -8.91 25.64 11.13
C GLN A 446 -7.42 25.26 11.14
N LYS A 447 -7.04 24.16 10.47
CA LYS A 447 -5.64 23.71 10.40
C LYS A 447 -4.72 24.70 9.67
N MET A 448 -5.22 25.43 8.67
CA MET A 448 -4.46 26.51 8.03
C MET A 448 -4.16 27.65 9.02
N LEU A 449 -5.11 28.01 9.89
CA LEU A 449 -4.92 29.07 10.88
C LEU A 449 -4.08 28.64 12.08
N GLU A 450 -4.13 27.37 12.47
CA GLU A 450 -3.30 26.81 13.53
C GLU A 450 -1.84 26.59 13.10
N HIS A 451 -1.58 26.57 11.79
CA HIS A 451 -0.24 26.38 11.25
C HIS A 451 0.65 27.60 11.52
N PRO A 452 1.82 27.44 12.21
CA PRO A 452 2.68 28.57 12.60
C PRO A 452 3.14 29.50 11.46
N LEU A 453 3.40 28.94 10.27
CA LEU A 453 3.86 29.66 9.09
C LEU A 453 2.72 30.23 8.24
N LEU A 454 1.56 29.57 8.19
CA LEU A 454 0.44 30.01 7.34
C LEU A 454 -0.42 31.08 8.02
N GLN A 455 -0.51 31.09 9.36
CA GLN A 455 -1.42 31.96 10.13
C GLN A 455 -1.21 33.48 9.91
N LYS A 456 -0.06 33.88 9.35
CA LYS A 456 0.30 35.28 9.05
C LYS A 456 0.39 35.57 7.55
N ASP A 457 0.04 34.61 6.70
CA ASP A 457 0.10 34.79 5.25
C ASP A 457 -0.89 35.88 4.80
N GLU A 458 -0.41 36.77 3.93
CA GLU A 458 -1.20 37.92 3.46
C GLU A 458 -2.43 37.51 2.66
N ASP A 459 -2.35 36.43 1.86
CA ASP A 459 -3.46 35.94 1.05
C ASP A 459 -4.50 35.22 1.94
N LEU A 460 -4.08 34.57 3.04
CA LEU A 460 -5.00 34.06 4.08
C LEU A 460 -5.72 35.19 4.82
N VAL A 461 -5.00 36.23 5.25
CA VAL A 461 -5.62 37.39 5.91
C VAL A 461 -6.58 38.11 4.96
N LEU A 462 -6.21 38.25 3.69
CA LEU A 462 -7.09 38.78 2.65
C LEU A 462 -8.36 37.92 2.50
N PHE A 463 -8.20 36.61 2.44
CA PHE A 463 -9.31 35.66 2.40
C PHE A 463 -10.22 35.77 3.62
N LEU A 464 -9.73 36.12 4.80
CA LEU A 464 -10.58 36.28 5.98
C LEU A 464 -11.33 37.61 6.00
N LYS A 465 -10.64 38.71 5.65
CA LYS A 465 -11.16 40.07 5.88
C LYS A 465 -11.89 40.69 4.70
N SER A 466 -11.63 40.25 3.48
CA SER A 466 -12.17 40.91 2.30
C SER A 466 -13.70 40.79 2.21
N ALA A 467 -14.38 41.92 2.01
CA ALA A 467 -15.80 41.93 1.66
C ALA A 467 -16.04 41.54 0.18
N HIS A 468 -15.09 41.83 -0.71
CA HIS A 468 -15.20 41.65 -2.16
C HIS A 468 -13.98 40.91 -2.74
N LEU A 469 -13.76 39.68 -2.27
CA LEU A 469 -12.54 38.92 -2.49
C LEU A 469 -12.16 38.78 -3.97
N SER A 470 -13.15 38.58 -4.87
CA SER A 470 -12.88 38.47 -6.30
C SER A 470 -12.24 39.72 -6.93
N ALA A 471 -12.53 40.92 -6.42
CA ALA A 471 -11.90 42.16 -6.89
C ALA A 471 -10.50 42.32 -6.29
N ASP A 472 -10.36 42.02 -5.01
CA ASP A 472 -9.08 42.14 -4.30
C ASP A 472 -8.04 41.13 -4.80
N ILE A 473 -8.46 39.91 -5.20
CA ILE A 473 -7.59 38.93 -5.86
C ILE A 473 -7.00 39.52 -7.15
N LYS A 474 -7.79 40.23 -7.96
CA LYS A 474 -7.28 40.87 -9.20
C LYS A 474 -6.25 41.95 -8.90
N ALA A 475 -6.48 42.75 -7.86
CA ALA A 475 -5.52 43.77 -7.43
C ALA A 475 -4.22 43.14 -6.92
N ARG A 476 -4.32 42.06 -6.14
CA ARG A 476 -3.19 41.26 -5.66
C ARG A 476 -2.41 40.64 -6.82
N ASP A 477 -3.09 40.03 -7.78
CA ASP A 477 -2.46 39.36 -8.93
C ASP A 477 -1.74 40.34 -9.86
N ALA A 478 -2.18 41.61 -9.92
CA ALA A 478 -1.47 42.66 -10.65
C ALA A 478 -0.09 43.01 -10.04
N VAL A 479 0.10 42.76 -8.75
CA VAL A 479 1.35 43.05 -8.02
C VAL A 479 2.21 41.80 -7.88
N LYS A 480 1.62 40.68 -7.44
CA LYS A 480 2.32 39.43 -7.10
C LYS A 480 2.32 38.38 -8.23
N GLY A 481 1.64 38.66 -9.35
CA GLY A 481 1.42 37.68 -10.42
C GLY A 481 0.26 36.74 -10.12
N ALA A 482 -0.35 36.16 -11.16
CA ALA A 482 -1.53 35.32 -11.01
C ALA A 482 -1.22 33.97 -10.34
N VAL A 483 -2.03 33.59 -9.36
CA VAL A 483 -1.97 32.24 -8.76
C VAL A 483 -2.62 31.23 -9.71
N VAL A 484 -1.83 30.30 -10.23
CA VAL A 484 -2.33 29.25 -11.12
C VAL A 484 -2.97 28.13 -10.30
N THR A 485 -4.29 28.05 -10.34
CA THR A 485 -5.01 26.92 -9.74
C THR A 485 -4.87 25.65 -10.61
N PRO A 486 -5.04 24.44 -10.05
CA PRO A 486 -4.95 23.19 -10.83
C PRO A 486 -5.88 23.13 -12.05
N GLU A 487 -7.00 23.85 -12.05
CA GLU A 487 -7.96 23.94 -13.17
C GLU A 487 -7.45 24.84 -14.30
N GLN A 488 -6.51 25.74 -14.01
CA GLN A 488 -5.87 26.65 -14.96
C GLN A 488 -4.53 26.10 -15.50
N LYS A 489 -3.99 25.02 -14.91
CA LYS A 489 -2.75 24.36 -15.37
C LYS A 489 -2.86 23.84 -16.82
N THR A 490 -4.07 23.56 -17.32
CA THR A 490 -4.31 23.08 -18.68
C THR A 490 -4.01 24.14 -19.77
N TYR A 491 -3.83 25.42 -19.42
CA TYR A 491 -3.59 26.49 -20.40
C TYR A 491 -2.19 27.11 -20.35
N LEU A 492 -1.43 26.97 -19.26
CA LEU A 492 -0.08 27.53 -19.11
C LEU A 492 1.04 26.48 -18.94
N GLY A 493 0.70 25.20 -18.82
CA GLY A 493 1.67 24.12 -18.50
C GLY A 493 2.72 23.81 -19.56
N TRP A 494 2.70 24.47 -20.72
CA TRP A 494 3.62 24.21 -21.83
C TRP A 494 4.95 24.96 -21.70
N SER A 495 5.10 25.91 -20.77
CA SER A 495 6.32 26.74 -20.69
C SER A 495 7.41 26.22 -19.74
N GLN A 496 7.15 25.21 -18.91
CA GLN A 496 8.17 24.60 -18.04
C GLN A 496 8.87 23.40 -18.67
N SER A 497 8.34 22.86 -19.77
CA SER A 497 8.86 21.67 -20.45
C SER A 497 10.08 21.93 -21.36
N LEU A 498 10.75 23.08 -21.22
CA LEU A 498 11.91 23.48 -22.04
C LEU A 498 13.26 23.39 -21.31
N TYR A 499 13.27 23.04 -20.02
CA TYR A 499 14.50 22.72 -19.28
C TYR A 499 14.59 21.20 -19.05
N ASN A 500 15.49 20.56 -19.78
CA ASN A 500 15.67 19.10 -19.84
C ASN A 500 16.47 18.50 -18.66
N VAL A 501 16.74 19.26 -17.60
CA VAL A 501 17.49 18.75 -16.44
C VAL A 501 16.52 18.02 -15.51
N ARG A 502 16.56 16.69 -15.54
CA ARG A 502 15.75 15.83 -14.65
C ARG A 502 16.28 15.93 -13.22
N PHE A 503 15.39 16.22 -12.28
CA PHE A 503 15.71 16.13 -10.85
C PHE A 503 16.01 14.68 -10.48
N HIS A 504 17.15 14.46 -9.83
CA HIS A 504 17.52 13.18 -9.25
C HIS A 504 17.57 13.36 -7.74
N GLU A 505 16.74 12.60 -7.01
CA GLU A 505 16.75 12.66 -5.56
C GLU A 505 18.02 12.00 -5.03
N THR A 506 18.85 12.79 -4.34
CA THR A 506 20.08 12.31 -3.70
C THR A 506 19.88 12.01 -2.21
N ASP A 507 18.82 12.53 -1.61
CA ASP A 507 18.51 12.34 -0.20
C ASP A 507 17.56 11.15 -0.04
N GLU A 508 18.11 10.01 0.38
CA GLU A 508 17.37 8.75 0.56
C GLU A 508 16.17 8.90 1.49
N TRP A 509 16.22 9.84 2.45
CA TRP A 509 15.09 10.12 3.34
C TRP A 509 13.84 10.49 2.55
N PHE A 510 13.93 11.34 1.51
CA PHE A 510 12.75 11.72 0.72
C PHE A 510 12.17 10.54 -0.06
N ASN A 511 13.01 9.63 -0.56
CA ASN A 511 12.57 8.42 -1.25
C ASN A 511 11.83 7.48 -0.29
N GLN A 512 12.43 7.21 0.89
CA GLN A 512 11.81 6.39 1.94
C GLN A 512 10.48 6.98 2.42
N GLN A 513 10.41 8.31 2.58
CA GLN A 513 9.19 8.98 3.00
C GLN A 513 8.09 8.93 1.94
N LEU A 514 8.44 9.04 0.65
CA LEU A 514 7.45 8.88 -0.43
C LEU A 514 6.87 7.46 -0.48
N GLU A 515 7.69 6.45 -0.22
CA GLU A 515 7.28 5.04 -0.11
C GLU A 515 6.37 4.82 1.11
N TYR A 516 6.79 5.31 2.29
CA TYR A 516 5.96 5.31 3.50
C TYR A 516 4.59 5.95 3.26
N LEU A 517 4.57 7.12 2.62
CA LEU A 517 3.34 7.85 2.32
C LEU A 517 2.44 7.07 1.34
N ALA A 518 3.00 6.36 0.37
CA ALA A 518 2.23 5.49 -0.53
C ALA A 518 1.55 4.34 0.23
N GLN A 519 2.30 3.62 1.06
CA GLN A 519 1.75 2.52 1.86
C GLN A 519 0.76 3.02 2.93
N LEU A 520 0.99 4.20 3.49
CA LEU A 520 0.07 4.81 4.45
C LEU A 520 -1.24 5.21 3.75
N GLU A 521 -1.18 5.77 2.55
CA GLU A 521 -2.37 6.16 1.79
C GLU A 521 -3.25 4.96 1.45
N ALA A 522 -2.65 3.88 0.92
CA ALA A 522 -3.38 2.65 0.62
C ALA A 522 -4.10 2.09 1.86
N ARG A 523 -3.39 2.02 3.00
CA ARG A 523 -4.00 1.54 4.26
C ARG A 523 -5.10 2.45 4.79
N LEU A 524 -4.90 3.77 4.72
CA LEU A 524 -5.94 4.72 5.14
C LEU A 524 -7.17 4.62 4.23
N HIS A 525 -6.96 4.45 2.92
CA HIS A 525 -8.03 4.25 1.96
C HIS A 525 -8.88 3.01 2.29
N ASP A 526 -8.23 1.87 2.55
CA ASP A 526 -8.93 0.63 2.93
C ASP A 526 -9.72 0.79 4.23
N ILE A 527 -9.15 1.48 5.23
CA ILE A 527 -9.83 1.77 6.49
C ILE A 527 -11.04 2.69 6.26
N VAL A 528 -10.90 3.73 5.44
CA VAL A 528 -12.01 4.63 5.07
C VAL A 528 -13.14 3.85 4.39
N ALA A 529 -12.81 2.95 3.46
CA ALA A 529 -13.79 2.10 2.78
C ALA A 529 -14.48 1.11 3.74
N ALA A 530 -13.73 0.54 4.68
CA ALA A 530 -14.27 -0.35 5.71
C ALA A 530 -15.21 0.39 6.67
N ILE A 531 -14.83 1.57 7.18
CA ILE A 531 -15.68 2.40 8.04
C ILE A 531 -16.94 2.84 7.29
N HIS A 532 -16.81 3.22 6.01
CA HIS A 532 -17.96 3.55 5.18
C HIS A 532 -18.96 2.40 5.09
N THR A 533 -18.46 1.20 4.81
CA THR A 533 -19.27 -0.02 4.73
C THR A 533 -19.93 -0.32 6.08
N LEU A 534 -19.19 -0.19 7.19
CA LEU A 534 -19.72 -0.36 8.54
C LEU A 534 -20.89 0.59 8.82
N ALA A 535 -20.71 1.89 8.54
CA ALA A 535 -21.74 2.90 8.72
C ALA A 535 -22.99 2.60 7.87
N GLN A 536 -22.80 2.16 6.62
CA GLN A 536 -23.90 1.74 5.75
C GLN A 536 -24.65 0.53 6.32
N ARG A 537 -23.93 -0.52 6.74
CA ARG A 537 -24.56 -1.71 7.35
C ARG A 537 -25.29 -1.38 8.64
N ARG A 538 -24.76 -0.44 9.44
CA ARG A 538 -25.42 0.05 10.65
C ARG A 538 -26.73 0.78 10.33
N GLN A 539 -26.76 1.55 9.25
CA GLN A 539 -27.97 2.21 8.77
C GLN A 539 -29.02 1.19 8.27
N GLU A 540 -28.61 0.19 7.49
CA GLU A 540 -29.50 -0.91 7.06
C GLU A 540 -30.10 -1.67 8.24
N LEU A 541 -29.29 -1.93 9.29
CA LEU A 541 -29.77 -2.54 10.53
C LEU A 541 -30.82 -1.67 11.24
N SER A 542 -30.60 -0.35 11.30
CA SER A 542 -31.57 0.59 11.87
C SER A 542 -32.91 0.54 11.14
N GLU A 543 -32.87 0.52 9.81
CA GLU A 543 -34.08 0.44 8.98
C GLU A 543 -34.85 -0.86 9.21
N ALA A 544 -34.14 -2.00 9.27
CA ALA A 544 -34.75 -3.29 9.58
C ALA A 544 -35.38 -3.33 10.99
N GLN A 545 -34.72 -2.74 11.99
CA GLN A 545 -35.25 -2.61 13.34
C GLN A 545 -36.50 -1.72 13.40
N THR A 546 -36.53 -0.63 12.62
CA THR A 546 -37.72 0.24 12.48
C THR A 546 -38.89 -0.52 11.87
N VAL A 547 -38.65 -1.36 10.86
CA VAL A 547 -39.70 -2.21 10.27
C VAL A 547 -40.26 -3.19 11.30
N LEU A 548 -39.38 -3.88 12.03
CA LEU A 548 -39.79 -4.81 13.09
C LEU A 548 -40.59 -4.10 14.20
N TYR A 549 -40.15 -2.91 14.63
CA TYR A 549 -40.89 -2.07 15.57
C TYR A 549 -42.34 -1.83 15.10
N LYS A 550 -42.56 -1.40 13.86
CA LYS A 550 -43.90 -1.13 13.30
C LYS A 550 -44.80 -2.36 13.31
N HIS A 551 -44.23 -3.53 12.98
CA HIS A 551 -44.98 -4.79 13.04
C HIS A 551 -45.35 -5.17 14.48
N LEU A 552 -44.45 -5.00 15.43
CA LEU A 552 -44.71 -5.28 16.85
C LEU A 552 -45.78 -4.36 17.44
N VAL A 553 -45.79 -3.07 17.08
CA VAL A 553 -46.86 -2.14 17.45
C VAL A 553 -48.20 -2.60 16.89
N THR A 554 -48.22 -3.02 15.62
CA THR A 554 -49.44 -3.53 14.96
C THR A 554 -49.99 -4.78 15.65
N LEU A 555 -49.11 -5.72 16.02
CA LEU A 555 -49.48 -6.91 16.79
C LEU A 555 -50.00 -6.54 18.18
N SER A 556 -49.34 -5.62 18.88
CA SER A 556 -49.75 -5.16 20.21
C SER A 556 -51.17 -4.57 20.21
N GLY A 557 -51.55 -3.83 19.16
CA GLY A 557 -52.89 -3.27 18.97
C GLY A 557 -53.96 -4.24 18.43
N GLY A 558 -53.59 -5.49 18.11
CA GLY A 558 -54.51 -6.50 17.60
C GLY A 558 -55.42 -7.11 18.68
N ALA A 559 -56.27 -8.07 18.28
CA ALA A 559 -57.17 -8.80 19.17
C ALA A 559 -56.44 -9.88 20.01
N LEU A 560 -55.42 -9.46 20.77
CA LEU A 560 -54.64 -10.31 21.67
C LEU A 560 -55.07 -10.13 23.13
N SER A 561 -54.62 -11.04 24.01
CA SER A 561 -54.82 -10.87 25.46
C SER A 561 -54.00 -9.68 25.97
N ARG A 562 -54.49 -9.00 27.02
CA ARG A 562 -53.83 -7.80 27.57
C ARG A 562 -52.36 -8.06 27.95
N SER A 563 -52.02 -9.24 28.48
CA SER A 563 -50.63 -9.59 28.82
C SER A 563 -49.75 -9.71 27.58
N VAL A 564 -50.24 -10.35 26.52
CA VAL A 564 -49.50 -10.54 25.27
C VAL A 564 -49.35 -9.20 24.53
N SER A 565 -50.40 -8.37 24.48
CA SER A 565 -50.33 -7.01 23.94
C SER A 565 -49.27 -6.16 24.67
N THR A 566 -49.19 -6.22 26.00
CA THR A 566 -48.16 -5.52 26.78
C THR A 566 -46.75 -6.01 26.45
N CYS A 567 -46.54 -7.33 26.33
CA CYS A 567 -45.23 -7.88 25.96
C CYS A 567 -44.79 -7.45 24.56
N PHE A 568 -45.69 -7.48 23.56
CA PHE A 568 -45.37 -6.98 22.21
C PHE A 568 -45.10 -5.47 22.20
N GLY A 569 -45.82 -4.69 23.02
CA GLY A 569 -45.57 -3.26 23.18
C GLY A 569 -44.18 -2.97 23.77
N ALA A 570 -43.77 -3.71 24.79
CA ALA A 570 -42.44 -3.59 25.39
C ALA A 570 -41.33 -3.97 24.39
N LEU A 571 -41.51 -5.06 23.64
CA LEU A 571 -40.57 -5.47 22.60
C LEU A 571 -40.50 -4.46 21.45
N ALA A 572 -41.63 -3.83 21.11
CA ALA A 572 -41.67 -2.77 20.10
C ALA A 572 -40.81 -1.57 20.55
N GLU A 573 -41.01 -1.07 21.76
CA GLU A 573 -40.24 0.06 22.30
C GLU A 573 -38.73 -0.25 22.37
N LEU A 574 -38.35 -1.47 22.78
CA LEU A 574 -36.96 -1.93 22.70
C LEU A 574 -36.41 -1.82 21.27
N LYS A 575 -37.12 -2.35 20.27
CA LYS A 575 -36.66 -2.30 18.87
C LYS A 575 -36.60 -0.88 18.31
N LYS A 576 -37.49 0.01 18.74
CA LYS A 576 -37.43 1.44 18.41
C LYS A 576 -36.15 2.07 18.97
N ARG A 577 -35.84 1.88 20.25
CA ARG A 577 -34.61 2.39 20.87
C ARG A 577 -33.35 1.82 20.24
N ASN A 578 -33.35 0.53 19.87
CA ASN A 578 -32.25 -0.07 19.13
C ASN A 578 -31.99 0.62 17.79
N SER A 579 -33.04 0.99 17.05
CA SER A 579 -32.93 1.69 15.77
C SER A 579 -32.38 3.10 15.95
N GLU A 580 -32.88 3.85 16.94
CA GLU A 580 -32.36 5.18 17.27
C GLU A 580 -30.87 5.13 17.64
N ALA A 581 -30.49 4.15 18.47
CA ALA A 581 -29.10 3.94 18.87
C ALA A 581 -28.19 3.54 17.69
N SER A 582 -28.66 2.65 16.81
CA SER A 582 -27.92 2.26 15.60
C SER A 582 -27.71 3.45 14.65
N THR A 583 -28.72 4.32 14.52
CA THR A 583 -28.63 5.55 13.72
C THR A 583 -27.61 6.53 14.30
N ARG A 584 -27.59 6.72 15.63
CA ARG A 584 -26.58 7.56 16.30
C ARG A 584 -25.17 7.03 16.05
N LEU A 585 -24.98 5.72 16.17
CA LEU A 585 -23.68 5.08 15.98
C LEU A 585 -23.20 5.18 14.52
N ALA A 586 -24.08 4.93 13.55
CA ALA A 586 -23.79 5.11 12.12
C ALA A 586 -23.36 6.55 11.80
N SER A 587 -24.05 7.52 12.40
CA SER A 587 -23.70 8.93 12.26
C SER A 587 -22.31 9.23 12.84
N HIS A 588 -21.94 8.67 14.01
CA HIS A 588 -20.61 8.86 14.59
C HIS A 588 -19.52 8.20 13.73
N GLU A 589 -19.76 6.98 13.24
CA GLU A 589 -18.84 6.25 12.36
C GLU A 589 -18.53 7.08 11.09
N SER A 590 -19.54 7.65 10.44
CA SER A 590 -19.33 8.43 9.20
C SER A 590 -18.80 9.85 9.45
N HIS A 591 -19.25 10.53 10.50
CA HIS A 591 -18.98 11.96 10.67
C HIS A 591 -17.81 12.30 11.58
N VAL A 592 -17.38 11.37 12.42
CA VAL A 592 -16.25 11.56 13.34
C VAL A 592 -15.10 10.66 12.91
N LEU A 593 -15.34 9.35 12.89
CA LEU A 593 -14.26 8.39 12.61
C LEU A 593 -13.83 8.44 11.13
N GLN A 594 -14.75 8.20 10.20
CA GLN A 594 -14.43 8.19 8.76
C GLN A 594 -13.85 9.53 8.29
N LEU A 595 -14.39 10.66 8.78
CA LEU A 595 -13.95 12.00 8.38
C LEU A 595 -12.46 12.23 8.68
N VAL A 596 -11.99 11.86 9.87
CA VAL A 596 -10.58 12.05 10.25
C VAL A 596 -9.66 11.14 9.44
N PHE A 597 -10.02 9.87 9.24
CA PHE A 597 -9.23 8.96 8.41
C PHE A 597 -9.15 9.43 6.95
N TYR A 598 -10.26 9.87 6.38
CA TYR A 598 -10.33 10.44 5.03
C TYR A 598 -9.53 11.75 4.91
N GLU A 599 -9.48 12.55 5.96
CA GLU A 599 -8.65 13.75 5.96
C GLU A 599 -7.16 13.41 5.85
N TYR A 600 -6.70 12.42 6.63
CA TYR A 600 -5.30 11.98 6.61
C TYR A 600 -4.91 11.28 5.30
N GLU A 601 -5.82 10.50 4.71
CA GLU A 601 -5.67 9.97 3.35
C GLU A 601 -5.33 11.10 2.37
N ARG A 602 -5.99 12.25 2.50
CA ARG A 602 -5.81 13.40 1.60
C ARG A 602 -4.66 14.32 1.98
N LEU A 603 -4.30 14.40 3.26
CA LEU A 603 -3.15 15.15 3.74
C LEU A 603 -1.86 14.57 3.16
N ILE A 604 -1.80 13.25 2.92
CA ILE A 604 -0.68 12.61 2.21
C ILE A 604 -0.45 13.25 0.84
N GLY A 605 -1.52 13.47 0.07
CA GLY A 605 -1.43 14.21 -1.20
C GLY A 605 -0.91 15.65 -1.04
N SER A 606 -1.08 16.26 0.13
CA SER A 606 -0.55 17.59 0.45
C SER A 606 0.93 17.53 0.84
N VAL A 607 1.37 16.47 1.52
CA VAL A 607 2.79 16.18 1.77
C VAL A 607 3.54 15.97 0.46
N ARG A 608 2.99 15.17 -0.47
CA ARG A 608 3.58 14.99 -1.81
C ARG A 608 3.69 16.31 -2.57
N LYS A 609 2.69 17.18 -2.46
CA LYS A 609 2.75 18.53 -3.05
C LYS A 609 3.84 19.39 -2.42
N ALA A 610 4.01 19.34 -1.10
CA ALA A 610 5.10 20.04 -0.43
C ALA A 610 6.46 19.56 -0.97
N PHE A 611 6.64 18.25 -1.15
CA PHE A 611 7.87 17.70 -1.76
C PHE A 611 8.02 18.12 -3.23
N ALA A 612 6.93 18.20 -3.99
CA ALA A 612 6.99 18.70 -5.36
C ALA A 612 7.41 20.18 -5.43
N THR A 613 6.97 21.03 -4.49
CA THR A 613 7.42 22.44 -4.45
C THR A 613 8.91 22.58 -4.14
N ARG A 614 9.51 21.63 -3.42
CA ARG A 614 10.98 21.55 -3.25
C ARG A 614 11.68 21.31 -4.60
N ILE A 615 11.13 20.45 -5.44
CA ILE A 615 11.64 20.17 -6.79
C ILE A 615 11.50 21.41 -7.69
N ASP A 616 10.41 22.18 -7.56
CA ASP A 616 10.23 23.44 -8.29
C ASP A 616 11.32 24.46 -7.93
N VAL A 617 11.69 24.56 -6.64
CA VAL A 617 12.80 25.41 -6.17
C VAL A 617 14.13 24.93 -6.74
N TRP A 618 14.36 23.62 -6.78
CA TRP A 618 15.56 23.06 -7.41
C TRP A 618 15.65 23.41 -8.90
N HIS A 619 14.55 23.28 -9.66
CA HIS A 619 14.53 23.69 -11.06
C HIS A 619 14.76 25.20 -11.24
N ALA A 620 14.30 26.04 -10.30
CA ALA A 620 14.64 27.45 -10.31
C ALA A 620 16.15 27.67 -10.08
N TRP A 621 16.75 26.93 -9.15
CA TRP A 621 18.19 26.97 -8.90
C TRP A 621 19.00 26.52 -10.12
N GLN A 622 18.69 25.38 -10.74
CA GLN A 622 19.39 24.89 -11.92
C GLN A 622 19.34 25.88 -13.09
N ARG A 623 18.20 26.55 -13.29
CA ARG A 623 18.07 27.61 -14.30
C ARG A 623 19.00 28.79 -14.01
N ALA A 624 19.08 29.22 -12.76
CA ALA A 624 19.98 30.30 -12.35
C ALA A 624 21.46 29.91 -12.51
N ASP A 625 21.81 28.65 -12.23
CA ASP A 625 23.18 28.15 -12.37
C ASP A 625 23.61 28.03 -13.85
N ASP A 626 22.72 27.57 -14.72
CA ASP A 626 22.93 27.57 -16.17
C ASP A 626 23.15 28.99 -16.72
N ASP A 627 22.35 29.95 -16.26
CA ASP A 627 22.47 31.35 -16.68
C ASP A 627 23.76 31.99 -16.15
N LEU A 628 24.16 31.64 -14.92
CA LEU A 628 25.46 32.01 -14.37
C LEU A 628 26.61 31.41 -15.18
N ALA A 629 26.54 30.13 -15.56
CA ALA A 629 27.55 29.47 -16.38
C ALA A 629 27.70 30.14 -17.76
N LYS A 630 26.57 30.50 -18.40
CA LYS A 630 26.57 31.28 -19.65
C LYS A 630 27.20 32.66 -19.47
N LEU A 631 26.89 33.37 -18.39
CA LEU A 631 27.48 34.69 -18.09
C LEU A 631 29.00 34.57 -17.83
N LYS A 632 29.45 33.57 -17.07
CA LYS A 632 30.88 33.25 -16.86
C LYS A 632 31.60 32.95 -18.17
N ALA A 633 30.97 32.21 -19.08
CA ALA A 633 31.54 31.90 -20.39
C ALA A 633 31.63 33.14 -21.29
N ARG A 634 30.64 34.03 -21.26
CA ARG A 634 30.67 35.32 -21.99
C ARG A 634 31.75 36.25 -21.46
N HIS A 635 31.88 36.37 -20.13
CA HIS A 635 32.92 37.18 -19.50
C HIS A 635 34.33 36.69 -19.89
N ARG A 636 34.57 35.37 -19.91
CA ARG A 636 35.85 34.78 -20.35
C ARG A 636 36.21 35.09 -21.81
N ARG A 637 35.23 35.34 -22.67
CA ARG A 637 35.42 35.61 -24.11
C ARG A 637 35.47 37.11 -24.46
N ALA A 638 35.10 37.99 -23.53
CA ALA A 638 35.02 39.42 -23.80
C ALA A 638 36.41 40.09 -23.68
N ALA A 639 36.92 40.61 -24.80
CA ALA A 639 38.08 41.49 -24.81
C ALA A 639 37.61 42.94 -24.60
N THR A 640 37.95 43.51 -23.44
CA THR A 640 37.99 44.94 -23.10
C THR A 640 36.86 45.82 -23.65
N GLY A 641 35.84 46.10 -22.82
CA GLY A 641 34.89 47.18 -23.13
C GLY A 641 33.77 47.50 -22.12
N HIS A 642 33.33 46.55 -21.28
CA HIS A 642 32.18 46.77 -20.36
C HIS A 642 32.36 46.01 -19.02
N ILE A 643 33.56 46.08 -18.45
CA ILE A 643 33.98 45.25 -17.32
C ILE A 643 33.07 45.46 -16.09
N ASP A 644 32.73 46.70 -15.73
CA ASP A 644 31.93 46.98 -14.52
C ASP A 644 30.48 46.48 -14.60
N ALA A 645 29.81 46.67 -15.74
CA ALA A 645 28.44 46.22 -15.92
C ALA A 645 28.36 44.68 -15.98
N GLN A 646 29.36 44.04 -16.61
CA GLN A 646 29.47 42.58 -16.66
C GLN A 646 29.83 41.99 -15.30
N MET A 647 30.71 42.62 -14.52
CA MET A 647 31.02 42.22 -13.15
C MET A 647 29.79 42.32 -12.23
N ARG A 648 29.00 43.40 -12.32
CA ARG A 648 27.74 43.52 -11.55
C ARG A 648 26.72 42.45 -11.96
N ALA A 649 26.56 42.20 -13.25
CA ALA A 649 25.65 41.15 -13.72
C ALA A 649 26.09 39.75 -13.27
N LEU A 650 27.39 39.48 -13.28
CA LEU A 650 27.96 38.23 -12.79
C LEU A 650 27.75 38.09 -11.27
N SER A 651 28.09 39.11 -10.49
CA SER A 651 27.91 39.13 -9.04
C SER A 651 26.43 38.95 -8.65
N ASN A 652 25.51 39.62 -9.36
CA ASN A 652 24.07 39.44 -9.15
C ASN A 652 23.61 38.01 -9.50
N ALA A 653 24.10 37.42 -10.60
CA ALA A 653 23.74 36.05 -10.97
C ALA A 653 24.31 35.02 -9.98
N GLU A 654 25.51 35.24 -9.45
CA GLU A 654 26.11 34.41 -8.39
C GLU A 654 25.27 34.49 -7.11
N LEU A 655 24.92 35.72 -6.67
CA LEU A 655 24.04 35.93 -5.52
C LEU A 655 22.69 35.22 -5.69
N VAL A 656 22.08 35.29 -6.87
CA VAL A 656 20.79 34.62 -7.15
C VAL A 656 20.93 33.10 -7.16
N SER A 657 21.97 32.54 -7.79
CA SER A 657 22.20 31.09 -7.79
C SER A 657 22.42 30.56 -6.36
N THR A 658 23.32 31.20 -5.60
CA THR A 658 23.59 30.84 -4.20
C THR A 658 22.36 31.02 -3.31
N ALA A 659 21.58 32.09 -3.49
CA ALA A 659 20.34 32.28 -2.73
C ALA A 659 19.31 31.17 -3.00
N LEU A 660 19.19 30.71 -4.25
CA LEU A 660 18.28 29.62 -4.62
C LEU A 660 18.79 28.25 -4.14
N GLN A 661 20.10 28.03 -4.12
CA GLN A 661 20.71 26.86 -3.50
C GLN A 661 20.38 26.79 -2.01
N ASN A 662 20.67 27.87 -1.26
CA ASN A 662 20.35 27.94 0.17
C ASN A 662 18.85 27.76 0.40
N ARG A 663 18.02 28.36 -0.47
CA ARG A 663 16.56 28.19 -0.41
C ARG A 663 16.13 26.74 -0.62
N PHE A 664 16.78 25.99 -1.51
CA PHE A 664 16.50 24.56 -1.70
C PHE A 664 16.85 23.77 -0.43
N GLU A 665 17.99 24.05 0.21
CA GLU A 665 18.39 23.43 1.47
C GLU A 665 17.40 23.76 2.61
N ASP A 666 17.01 25.03 2.75
CA ASP A 666 16.02 25.48 3.73
C ASP A 666 14.67 24.79 3.54
N VAL A 667 14.19 24.72 2.29
CA VAL A 667 12.92 24.05 1.94
C VAL A 667 13.02 22.55 2.19
N SER A 668 14.18 21.92 1.95
CA SER A 668 14.43 20.52 2.25
C SER A 668 14.34 20.25 3.76
N ALA A 669 14.98 21.08 4.58
CA ALA A 669 14.88 21.01 6.03
C ALA A 669 13.46 21.28 6.54
N LEU A 670 12.73 22.19 5.89
CA LEU A 670 11.34 22.49 6.20
C LEU A 670 10.41 21.30 5.89
N CYS A 671 10.55 20.65 4.73
CA CYS A 671 9.80 19.43 4.40
C CYS A 671 9.97 18.34 5.48
N LYS A 672 11.19 18.17 5.99
CA LYS A 672 11.48 17.22 7.08
C LYS A 672 10.74 17.59 8.38
N LYS A 673 10.76 18.87 8.77
CA LYS A 673 10.03 19.37 9.95
C LYS A 673 8.51 19.24 9.80
N GLU A 674 8.00 19.52 8.61
CA GLU A 674 6.58 19.41 8.28
C GLU A 674 6.12 17.95 8.29
N MET A 675 6.96 17.01 7.82
CA MET A 675 6.67 15.58 7.94
C MET A 675 6.58 15.12 9.39
N GLN A 676 7.52 15.53 10.26
CA GLN A 676 7.46 15.25 11.70
C GLN A 676 6.23 15.85 12.36
N ARG A 677 5.78 17.03 11.91
CA ARG A 677 4.53 17.64 12.39
C ARG A 677 3.32 16.82 11.95
N PHE A 678 3.24 16.45 10.67
CA PHE A 678 2.20 15.59 10.12
C PHE A 678 2.07 14.28 10.91
N GLU A 679 3.19 13.60 11.20
CA GLU A 679 3.16 12.33 11.94
C GLU A 679 2.63 12.49 13.38
N ARG A 680 3.07 13.54 14.09
CA ARG A 680 2.59 13.82 15.45
C ARG A 680 1.11 14.16 15.47
N GLU A 681 0.66 15.02 14.57
CA GLU A 681 -0.76 15.38 14.45
C GLU A 681 -1.60 14.16 14.07
N LYS A 682 -1.14 13.33 13.12
CA LYS A 682 -1.79 12.07 12.71
C LYS A 682 -2.09 11.17 13.89
N VAL A 683 -1.09 10.91 14.73
CA VAL A 683 -1.27 10.04 15.89
C VAL A 683 -2.25 10.65 16.90
N ALA A 684 -2.17 11.96 17.15
CA ALA A 684 -3.04 12.64 18.09
C ALA A 684 -4.51 12.64 17.62
N ASP A 685 -4.75 13.03 16.37
CA ASP A 685 -6.10 13.17 15.80
C ASP A 685 -6.79 11.80 15.66
N LEU A 686 -6.08 10.79 15.12
CA LEU A 686 -6.63 9.44 14.98
C LEU A 686 -6.93 8.81 16.34
N ARG A 687 -6.07 9.01 17.34
CA ARG A 687 -6.31 8.53 18.70
C ARG A 687 -7.54 9.20 19.32
N ALA A 688 -7.69 10.52 19.15
CA ALA A 688 -8.84 11.24 19.67
C ALA A 688 -10.15 10.74 19.02
N ALA A 689 -10.17 10.60 17.69
CA ALA A 689 -11.33 10.10 16.96
C ALA A 689 -11.72 8.67 17.36
N LEU A 690 -10.74 7.78 17.52
CA LEU A 690 -10.96 6.41 17.99
C LEU A 690 -11.48 6.37 19.43
N ALA A 691 -10.91 7.17 20.33
CA ALA A 691 -11.35 7.24 21.72
C ALA A 691 -12.81 7.73 21.80
N GLU A 692 -13.16 8.79 21.06
CA GLU A 692 -14.53 9.31 20.99
C GLU A 692 -15.52 8.28 20.43
N TYR A 693 -15.12 7.56 19.38
CA TYR A 693 -15.92 6.45 18.84
C TYR A 693 -16.13 5.33 19.87
N VAL A 694 -15.09 4.88 20.55
CA VAL A 694 -15.17 3.81 21.56
C VAL A 694 -16.05 4.23 22.74
N HIS A 695 -15.93 5.47 23.23
CA HIS A 695 -16.80 5.98 24.29
C HIS A 695 -18.26 6.01 23.86
N THR A 696 -18.55 6.47 22.64
CA THR A 696 -19.90 6.49 22.09
C THR A 696 -20.44 5.08 21.93
N PHE A 697 -19.62 4.15 21.42
CA PHE A 697 -19.98 2.75 21.27
C PHE A 697 -20.33 2.11 22.61
N GLN A 698 -19.50 2.31 23.64
CA GLN A 698 -19.73 1.79 24.99
C GLN A 698 -21.04 2.33 25.58
N HIS A 699 -21.28 3.64 25.46
CA HIS A 699 -22.52 4.25 25.94
C HIS A 699 -23.74 3.64 25.25
N VAL A 700 -23.69 3.48 23.93
CA VAL A 700 -24.76 2.84 23.15
C VAL A 700 -24.98 1.39 23.60
N GLN A 701 -23.92 0.60 23.82
CA GLN A 701 -24.08 -0.78 24.29
C GLN A 701 -24.72 -0.84 25.68
N GLN A 702 -24.33 0.05 26.60
CA GLN A 702 -24.92 0.09 27.93
C GLN A 702 -26.41 0.45 27.89
N GLU A 703 -26.79 1.47 27.10
CA GLU A 703 -28.19 1.83 26.89
C GLU A 703 -29.00 0.63 26.36
N LEU A 704 -28.47 -0.10 25.38
CA LEU A 704 -29.15 -1.27 24.81
C LEU A 704 -29.33 -2.41 25.83
N MET A 705 -28.34 -2.63 26.70
CA MET A 705 -28.43 -3.62 27.77
C MET A 705 -29.49 -3.25 28.79
N ASP A 706 -29.54 -1.98 29.21
CA ASP A 706 -30.51 -1.48 30.17
C ASP A 706 -31.95 -1.60 29.62
N GLU A 707 -32.15 -1.28 28.33
CA GLU A 707 -33.45 -1.46 27.66
C GLU A 707 -33.86 -2.93 27.54
N LEU A 708 -32.90 -3.82 27.26
CA LEU A 708 -33.17 -5.25 27.17
C LEU A 708 -33.61 -5.81 28.54
N ALA A 709 -32.90 -5.45 29.61
CA ALA A 709 -33.25 -5.84 30.98
C ALA A 709 -34.63 -5.29 31.39
N HIS A 710 -34.95 -4.05 30.99
CA HIS A 710 -36.27 -3.47 31.21
C HIS A 710 -37.38 -4.27 30.51
N CYS A 711 -37.17 -4.60 29.23
CA CYS A 711 -38.11 -5.41 28.44
C CYS A 711 -38.28 -6.80 29.06
N GLU A 712 -37.19 -7.46 29.45
CA GLU A 712 -37.22 -8.76 30.12
C GLU A 712 -38.04 -8.71 31.41
N GLY A 713 -37.83 -7.71 32.26
CA GLY A 713 -38.60 -7.55 33.50
C GLY A 713 -40.10 -7.31 33.28
N ILE A 714 -40.50 -6.71 32.15
CA ILE A 714 -41.92 -6.63 31.77
C ILE A 714 -42.43 -8.01 31.34
N VAL A 715 -41.70 -8.71 30.46
CA VAL A 715 -42.11 -10.02 29.95
C VAL A 715 -42.22 -11.03 31.10
N GLN A 716 -41.25 -11.09 32.00
CA GLN A 716 -41.25 -12.02 33.12
C GLN A 716 -42.46 -11.83 34.03
N ARG A 717 -42.82 -10.58 34.37
CA ARG A 717 -44.00 -10.27 35.20
C ARG A 717 -45.32 -10.69 34.56
N HIS A 718 -45.41 -10.66 33.23
CA HIS A 718 -46.64 -10.96 32.51
C HIS A 718 -46.77 -12.41 32.04
N VAL A 719 -45.66 -13.12 31.84
CA VAL A 719 -45.61 -14.52 31.39
C VAL A 719 -45.50 -15.50 32.56
N PHE A 720 -44.69 -15.21 33.58
CA PHE A 720 -44.37 -16.15 34.66
C PHE A 720 -45.07 -15.82 35.99
N LYS A 721 -46.38 -15.50 35.98
CA LYS A 721 -47.14 -15.26 37.22
C LYS A 721 -47.20 -16.50 38.13
N SER A 722 -46.15 -16.77 38.91
CA SER A 722 -46.10 -17.33 40.27
C SER A 722 -44.74 -18.00 40.55
N VAL A 723 -43.85 -17.32 41.26
CA VAL A 723 -43.08 -17.98 42.33
C VAL A 723 -43.17 -17.06 43.55
N PRO A 724 -43.75 -17.50 44.67
CA PRO A 724 -43.71 -16.74 45.91
C PRO A 724 -42.25 -16.61 46.36
N GLN A 725 -41.88 -15.38 46.69
CA GLN A 725 -40.63 -15.01 47.31
C GLN A 725 -40.58 -15.64 48.72
N ALA A 726 -40.06 -16.87 48.83
CA ALA A 726 -39.85 -17.57 50.10
C ALA A 726 -38.44 -18.16 50.14
N ALA A 727 -37.43 -17.28 50.04
CA ALA A 727 -36.04 -17.60 50.39
C ALA A 727 -35.22 -16.36 50.80
N ALA A 728 -35.88 -15.34 51.38
CA ALA A 728 -35.22 -14.17 51.95
C ALA A 728 -35.67 -13.99 53.42
N ALA A 729 -35.41 -15.02 54.23
CA ALA A 729 -35.51 -14.94 55.69
C ALA A 729 -34.69 -16.07 56.30
N ARG A 730 -33.36 -16.01 56.12
CA ARG A 730 -32.35 -16.71 56.94
C ARG A 730 -30.98 -16.14 56.56
N THR A 731 -30.68 -14.96 57.09
CA THR A 731 -29.32 -14.50 57.45
C THR A 731 -29.48 -13.14 58.11
N ASP A 732 -29.87 -13.18 59.39
CA ASP A 732 -29.49 -12.18 60.37
C ASP A 732 -29.14 -12.94 61.65
N ALA A 733 -27.87 -13.25 61.80
CA ALA A 733 -27.23 -13.47 63.09
C ALA A 733 -25.72 -13.22 62.94
N SER A 734 -25.28 -12.09 63.49
CA SER A 734 -23.90 -11.69 63.82
C SER A 734 -22.91 -11.58 62.65
N GLY A 735 -22.17 -10.51 62.44
CA GLY A 735 -21.76 -9.40 63.28
C GLY A 735 -20.35 -8.98 62.83
N ALA A 736 -19.95 -7.75 63.20
CA ALA A 736 -18.60 -7.19 63.14
C ALA A 736 -18.10 -6.62 61.79
N THR A 737 -18.21 -5.29 61.71
CA THR A 737 -17.11 -4.32 61.50
C THR A 737 -15.80 -4.84 60.92
N ALA A 738 -15.37 -4.25 59.80
CA ALA A 738 -13.96 -4.14 59.45
C ALA A 738 -13.70 -2.73 58.89
N ASP A 739 -12.78 -2.03 59.54
CA ASP A 739 -12.10 -0.84 59.07
C ASP A 739 -10.61 -1.21 58.95
N ASP A 740 -10.04 -0.78 57.83
CA ASP A 740 -8.66 -0.34 57.59
C ASP A 740 -7.41 -1.27 57.55
N SER A 741 -6.56 -0.91 56.57
CA SER A 741 -5.08 -0.96 56.51
C SER A 741 -4.28 -2.22 56.09
N ALA A 742 -3.67 -2.10 54.90
CA ALA A 742 -2.24 -2.09 54.55
C ALA A 742 -1.22 -3.21 54.94
N ALA A 743 -0.35 -3.51 53.94
CA ALA A 743 0.99 -4.13 53.97
C ALA A 743 1.07 -5.62 54.37
N GLY A 744 1.96 -6.48 53.87
CA GLY A 744 3.11 -6.41 52.98
C GLY A 744 3.94 -7.70 53.16
N GLN A 745 4.66 -8.10 52.10
CA GLN A 745 5.88 -8.95 52.08
C GLN A 745 5.84 -10.46 52.43
N ASP A 746 6.31 -11.22 51.44
CA ASP A 746 7.30 -12.31 51.44
C ASP A 746 7.30 -13.38 52.55
N VAL A 747 7.39 -14.66 52.15
CA VAL A 747 8.56 -15.54 52.38
C VAL A 747 8.26 -16.98 51.88
N ASN A 748 9.25 -17.54 51.19
CA ASN A 748 9.45 -18.94 50.79
C ASN A 748 9.06 -20.00 51.84
N ASN A 749 8.52 -21.15 51.38
CA ASN A 749 9.22 -22.45 51.50
C ASN A 749 8.45 -23.60 50.86
N GLU A 750 9.21 -24.45 50.19
CA GLU A 750 8.87 -25.78 49.67
C GLU A 750 9.17 -26.85 50.77
N PRO A 751 9.04 -28.18 50.52
CA PRO A 751 7.95 -29.11 50.85
C PRO A 751 8.34 -30.06 52.04
N PRO A 752 7.71 -31.25 52.32
CA PRO A 752 7.76 -32.45 51.45
C PRO A 752 6.60 -33.50 51.58
N GLU A 753 6.57 -34.41 50.58
CA GLU A 753 6.44 -35.90 50.66
C GLU A 753 5.21 -36.65 51.28
N ASP A 754 4.54 -37.38 50.37
CA ASP A 754 4.53 -38.87 50.22
C ASP A 754 3.27 -39.72 50.56
N SER A 755 3.00 -40.62 49.60
CA SER A 755 2.31 -41.93 49.65
C SER A 755 0.79 -41.97 49.91
N THR A 756 -0.07 -42.68 49.17
CA THR A 756 -0.07 -44.11 48.76
C THR A 756 -1.17 -44.32 47.68
N VAL A 757 -0.89 -44.93 46.51
CA VAL A 757 -1.06 -46.37 46.10
C VAL A 757 -2.52 -46.84 45.78
N LYS A 758 -2.72 -47.06 44.46
CA LYS A 758 -3.36 -48.16 43.69
C LYS A 758 -4.73 -48.79 44.07
N ASP A 759 -5.56 -49.02 43.02
CA ASP A 759 -6.09 -50.32 42.52
C ASP A 759 -6.77 -50.06 41.13
N THR A 760 -6.34 -50.56 39.95
CA THR A 760 -6.60 -51.88 39.26
C THR A 760 -8.07 -52.32 39.28
N GLU A 761 -8.76 -52.84 38.25
CA GLU A 761 -8.56 -53.35 36.87
C GLU A 761 -10.00 -53.51 36.26
N ALA A 762 -10.24 -53.35 34.96
CA ALA A 762 -10.68 -54.38 33.97
C ALA A 762 -11.73 -55.42 34.51
N GLU A 763 -12.77 -55.90 33.82
CA GLU A 763 -13.02 -56.12 32.39
C GLU A 763 -14.48 -56.68 32.23
N ASP A 764 -15.10 -56.43 31.08
CA ASP A 764 -15.89 -57.37 30.25
C ASP A 764 -17.21 -58.08 30.68
N LEU A 765 -18.28 -57.94 29.86
CA LEU A 765 -18.80 -58.96 28.92
C LEU A 765 -20.14 -58.56 28.27
N ALA A 766 -20.20 -58.74 26.95
CA ALA A 766 -21.40 -58.67 26.12
C ALA A 766 -22.21 -60.00 26.08
N LYS A 767 -23.51 -59.92 25.75
CA LYS A 767 -24.22 -60.68 24.67
C LYS A 767 -25.74 -60.75 24.91
N ASN A 768 -26.53 -60.32 23.92
CA ASN A 768 -27.50 -61.22 23.28
C ASN A 768 -28.01 -60.70 21.94
N LYS A 769 -28.29 -61.65 21.04
CA LYS A 769 -28.47 -61.55 19.58
C LYS A 769 -29.78 -62.27 19.21
N ALA A 770 -30.57 -61.73 18.28
CA ALA A 770 -31.50 -62.43 17.34
C ALA A 770 -32.19 -61.35 16.46
N THR A 771 -31.90 -61.13 15.16
CA THR A 771 -32.04 -61.89 13.89
C THR A 771 -33.36 -61.70 13.11
N SER A 772 -33.19 -61.54 11.78
CA SER A 772 -34.11 -61.57 10.61
C SER A 772 -34.53 -60.19 10.06
N SER A 773 -33.97 -59.67 8.93
CA SER A 773 -34.13 -60.03 7.48
C SER A 773 -35.53 -59.65 6.95
N GLU A 774 -35.77 -58.95 5.83
CA GLU A 774 -35.19 -58.96 4.47
C GLU A 774 -35.44 -57.62 3.73
N ASP A 775 -34.43 -57.09 3.02
CA ASP A 775 -34.32 -56.53 1.64
C ASP A 775 -35.57 -56.10 0.78
N PRO A 776 -35.41 -55.37 -0.37
CA PRO A 776 -34.90 -54.01 -0.59
C PRO A 776 -35.75 -53.19 -1.63
N VAL A 777 -35.17 -52.10 -2.17
CA VAL A 777 -35.53 -51.35 -3.41
C VAL A 777 -36.59 -50.23 -3.29
N VAL A 778 -36.21 -48.98 -3.60
CA VAL A 778 -36.64 -48.24 -4.82
C VAL A 778 -35.73 -47.00 -4.99
N GLU A 779 -34.88 -47.04 -6.01
CA GLU A 779 -34.27 -45.87 -6.67
C GLU A 779 -35.35 -44.97 -7.28
N ALA A 780 -35.18 -43.66 -7.19
CA ALA A 780 -35.97 -42.68 -7.94
C ALA A 780 -35.05 -41.76 -8.77
N PRO A 781 -35.50 -41.30 -9.96
CA PRO A 781 -34.67 -41.31 -11.15
C PRO A 781 -34.16 -39.95 -11.61
N ALA A 782 -33.19 -40.02 -12.51
CA ALA A 782 -32.66 -38.96 -13.34
C ALA A 782 -33.74 -38.19 -14.14
N VAL A 783 -33.61 -36.87 -14.18
CA VAL A 783 -34.40 -35.98 -15.04
C VAL A 783 -33.60 -35.74 -16.33
N LYS A 784 -34.17 -36.15 -17.46
CA LYS A 784 -33.72 -35.83 -18.83
C LYS A 784 -34.45 -34.59 -19.35
N ASP A 785 -33.74 -33.89 -20.23
CA ASP A 785 -34.15 -32.74 -21.05
C ASP A 785 -35.51 -32.88 -21.77
N PRO A 786 -36.11 -31.76 -22.17
CA PRO A 786 -36.91 -31.69 -23.38
C PRO A 786 -36.25 -30.79 -24.45
N VAL A 787 -36.18 -31.32 -25.67
CA VAL A 787 -35.79 -30.64 -26.91
C VAL A 787 -37.05 -30.22 -27.70
N ALA A 788 -36.93 -29.04 -28.33
CA ALA A 788 -37.61 -28.52 -29.52
C ALA A 788 -39.03 -27.93 -29.45
N ALA A 789 -39.10 -26.63 -29.75
CA ALA A 789 -40.00 -26.05 -30.76
C ALA A 789 -39.34 -24.83 -31.42
N GLU A 790 -39.23 -24.87 -32.76
CA GLU A 790 -38.79 -23.78 -33.65
C GLU A 790 -39.81 -22.61 -33.66
N PRO A 791 -39.39 -21.43 -34.17
CA PRO A 791 -39.93 -21.05 -35.46
C PRO A 791 -38.89 -20.48 -36.44
N SER A 792 -39.23 -20.60 -37.72
CA SER A 792 -38.43 -20.31 -38.91
C SER A 792 -38.47 -18.84 -39.36
N VAL A 793 -37.29 -18.38 -39.82
CA VAL A 793 -36.96 -17.65 -41.06
C VAL A 793 -37.58 -16.26 -41.38
N ALA A 794 -36.66 -15.28 -41.47
CA ALA A 794 -36.50 -14.15 -42.43
C ALA A 794 -36.15 -12.87 -41.63
N SER A 795 -35.09 -12.10 -41.85
CA SER A 795 -34.56 -11.57 -43.11
C SER A 795 -33.14 -11.03 -42.90
N THR A 796 -32.31 -11.19 -43.92
CA THR A 796 -31.01 -10.58 -44.22
C THR A 796 -30.92 -9.07 -43.96
N ASP A 797 -29.78 -8.60 -43.43
CA ASP A 797 -29.19 -7.32 -43.87
C ASP A 797 -27.66 -7.32 -43.67
N ALA A 798 -26.97 -6.97 -44.76
CA ALA A 798 -25.52 -6.95 -44.94
C ALA A 798 -24.93 -5.56 -44.61
N PRO A 799 -23.60 -5.44 -44.36
CA PRO A 799 -22.97 -4.17 -43.97
C PRO A 799 -22.66 -3.27 -45.17
N PRO A 800 -22.56 -1.94 -44.99
CA PRO A 800 -22.30 -1.00 -46.09
C PRO A 800 -20.80 -0.92 -46.43
N PRO A 801 -20.43 -0.69 -47.72
CA PRO A 801 -19.04 -0.53 -48.15
C PRO A 801 -18.55 0.93 -48.04
N ALA A 802 -17.23 1.06 -47.91
CA ALA A 802 -16.47 2.31 -47.84
C ALA A 802 -16.49 3.13 -49.15
N PRO A 803 -16.28 4.46 -49.11
CA PRO A 803 -16.24 5.30 -50.30
C PRO A 803 -14.81 5.59 -50.78
N THR A 804 -14.61 5.55 -52.09
CA THR A 804 -13.63 6.32 -52.88
C THR A 804 -14.14 6.30 -54.33
N PRO A 805 -13.89 7.33 -55.15
CA PRO A 805 -12.61 8.03 -55.34
C PRO A 805 -12.53 9.42 -54.73
#